data_AF-A0A7X9CIE9-F1
#
_entry.id   AF-A0A7X9CIE9-F1
#
_cell.length_a   1.000
_cell.length_b   1.000
_cell.length_c   1.000
_cell.angle_alpha   90.00
_cell.angle_beta   90.00
_cell.angle_gamma   90.00
#
_symmetry.space_group_name_H-M   'P 1'
#
loop_
_entity.id
_entity.type
_entity.pdbx_description
1 polymer ?
#
loop_
_entity_poly.entity_id
_entity_poly.type
_entity_poly.pdbx_seq_one_letter_code
_entity_poly.pdbx_strand_id
1 'polypeptide(L)'
;GTYALSVGDVSMMLQLEMPERWEKEGAALILITAKNLSGSDVKATGSYQIYAVEENDSTGKQVATGDFETGPQPELKKRLARLRSGKYRVKLFSKDDRGNPVEAEKELLLFSFADKWPPLKTNDWFVVRNSTFAPGKPAEILMGATGKVHLLYELWKEETLLERQWLILDNENKRFSFPYKEEYGEGVTLLLTHVKEQQFTTHHTDLLRKEENKELKVKLDIFRDKIRPGADEEWRVTVTDEKGNPAAAELLASMYDFSLDQIYPSQSWNFPSASLLRYRSAARFSRDNSFNTVYAGGYIPVSRKEVPGFRFDRFNWHGFSFYNNQILIRGTKSLAFDETVVVGYATTQKEMSVAENDMVAGAVEEVMTVGDAAAAPPPPTPEVESLPQVRRNFSETAFFYPQLRTNEKGETQIAFTVPESNTRWRFRLLAHDRELSSGSAEAFTISQKELMVTPNMPRFLREGDHATISSKISNLSDSLLKGEVTMQLFNPLTEELISEIRIDDAVMPFTLAAGASTDVAWSFALPTGIDLLGVRIVAESEFFSDGEQHALAVLPNRMLVTESMRMDLNGSETKQFTMDRLLESSSPTAEEYRLTLEFASSPAWYAVQALPVMSDPASDNAVAWFAAYYSTSLGAYIGKSYPRVTAMVDAWQKEGGSGASLQSQLSKNEELKNLLLEETPWVLEARDESEQRQRLSLLFDLNRSRDQLARSLRRLQELQTEEGGWSWFKGFRPSVGITHYILYGLNRLQELGALQSGDKTLSMQSQAVAFADAEALRRFEAMKRYNKDWKKLKMISLTDLEYLYVRSAYSDRPMEKELKEMSDFYRSVVQQHWTSYGLYERSLIAVLMHRNQQKELLQAILRSYREHATLSDEMGMYWANNRAQVFMSQSATSVHTFIMDAFRLGGASADEMDKMKRWLLKQKQTQLWESTHATTDAVYTLLSSGSDWFAATGETTVTVGEKVVEPSGKAAGTGYFKESWSRSEITPAMGSVTVEHNSSGPAWGALYRQYFEEMDKVVKSDGSLDIEKKLFLEQTDESGRVLVPLTEERPLQVGDKVVVRLTLRNDRDLEFVQLKDMRAASFEPVTQLSGMAWQNGVPYYQVTKDASISFFFDQLPRGTRLFEYALYVTRAGSYSNGIATVQSLYAPEFTSHTAGMRIIVKE
;
A
#
# COMPACT_ATOMS: atom_id res chain seq x y z
N GLY A 1 8.49 5.97 -19.48
CA GLY A 1 8.71 4.83 -20.39
C GLY A 1 9.93 5.04 -21.27
N THR A 2 10.46 3.98 -21.88
CA THR A 2 11.55 4.03 -22.87
C THR A 2 11.01 4.38 -24.26
N TYR A 3 11.50 5.47 -24.86
CA TYR A 3 11.24 5.77 -26.28
C TYR A 3 12.27 5.05 -27.16
N ALA A 4 11.80 4.10 -27.97
CA ALA A 4 12.61 3.48 -29.01
C ALA A 4 12.48 4.28 -30.32
N LEU A 5 13.55 4.94 -30.74
CA LEU A 5 13.60 5.64 -32.02
C LEU A 5 14.31 4.76 -33.07
N SER A 6 13.54 4.14 -33.96
CA SER A 6 14.09 3.35 -35.07
C SER A 6 14.78 4.26 -36.09
N VAL A 7 16.10 4.11 -36.23
CA VAL A 7 16.88 4.79 -37.28
C VAL A 7 17.31 3.76 -38.32
N GLY A 8 17.17 4.09 -39.59
CA GLY A 8 17.57 3.23 -40.72
C GLY A 8 17.65 4.00 -42.03
N ASP A 9 18.40 3.45 -42.98
CA ASP A 9 18.73 4.11 -44.25
C ASP A 9 17.58 4.10 -45.29
N VAL A 10 16.51 3.35 -45.00
CA VAL A 10 15.27 3.27 -45.80
C VAL A 10 14.07 3.69 -44.94
N SER A 11 13.08 4.37 -45.51
CA SER A 11 11.93 4.86 -44.74
C SER A 11 10.86 3.79 -44.44
N MET A 12 10.92 2.64 -45.11
CA MET A 12 10.01 1.51 -44.92
C MET A 12 10.70 0.14 -44.98
N MET A 13 10.06 -0.86 -44.37
CA MET A 13 10.42 -2.28 -44.43
C MET A 13 9.28 -3.08 -45.08
N LEU A 14 9.60 -4.04 -45.94
CA LEU A 14 8.66 -4.99 -46.53
C LEU A 14 8.60 -6.29 -45.73
N GLN A 15 7.44 -6.94 -45.69
CA GLN A 15 7.28 -8.26 -45.05
C GLN A 15 6.32 -9.17 -45.84
N LEU A 16 6.67 -10.46 -45.95
CA LEU A 16 5.82 -11.50 -46.55
C LEU A 16 5.19 -12.38 -45.46
N GLU A 17 3.92 -12.13 -45.18
CA GLU A 17 3.14 -12.80 -44.16
C GLU A 17 2.42 -14.03 -44.75
N MET A 18 3.02 -15.19 -44.49
CA MET A 18 2.49 -16.53 -44.78
C MET A 18 3.26 -17.58 -43.95
N PRO A 19 2.72 -18.80 -43.74
CA PRO A 19 3.44 -19.91 -43.11
C PRO A 19 4.68 -20.34 -43.93
N GLU A 20 5.72 -20.83 -43.26
CA GLU A 20 6.90 -21.40 -43.91
C GLU A 20 6.59 -22.73 -44.62
N ARG A 21 5.79 -23.61 -44.01
CA ARG A 21 5.23 -24.79 -44.68
C ARG A 21 3.85 -24.42 -45.23
N TRP A 22 3.70 -24.35 -46.54
CA TRP A 22 2.47 -23.84 -47.17
C TRP A 22 1.78 -24.89 -48.05
N GLU A 23 0.53 -25.22 -47.70
CA GLU A 23 -0.34 -26.14 -48.44
C GLU A 23 -0.95 -25.42 -49.66
N LYS A 24 -0.76 -25.96 -50.87
CA LYS A 24 -1.28 -25.40 -52.13
C LYS A 24 -2.80 -25.22 -52.13
N GLU A 25 -3.52 -26.18 -51.54
CA GLU A 25 -4.96 -26.22 -51.43
C GLU A 25 -5.49 -25.49 -50.17
N GLY A 26 -4.58 -24.97 -49.33
CA GLY A 26 -4.91 -24.37 -48.04
C GLY A 26 -5.68 -23.05 -48.15
N ALA A 27 -6.55 -22.78 -47.18
CA ALA A 27 -7.35 -21.55 -47.13
C ALA A 27 -6.50 -20.27 -46.93
N ALA A 28 -5.37 -20.38 -46.22
CA ALA A 28 -4.51 -19.27 -45.79
C ALA A 28 -4.22 -18.23 -46.90
N LEU A 29 -4.39 -16.95 -46.56
CA LEU A 29 -3.98 -15.85 -47.42
C LEU A 29 -2.45 -15.75 -47.46
N ILE A 30 -1.95 -15.04 -48.49
CA ILE A 30 -0.59 -14.52 -48.53
C ILE A 30 -0.75 -13.01 -48.48
N LEU A 31 -0.17 -12.36 -47.47
CA LEU A 31 -0.24 -10.91 -47.28
C LEU A 31 1.16 -10.32 -47.49
N ILE A 32 1.25 -9.20 -48.22
CA ILE A 32 2.46 -8.38 -48.26
C ILE A 32 2.15 -7.09 -47.52
N THR A 33 2.90 -6.82 -46.46
CA THR A 33 2.81 -5.59 -45.68
C THR A 33 4.06 -4.73 -45.91
N ALA A 34 3.91 -3.43 -45.75
CA ALA A 34 5.01 -2.49 -45.69
C ALA A 34 4.78 -1.60 -44.46
N LYS A 35 5.82 -1.40 -43.65
CA LYS A 35 5.75 -0.58 -42.43
C LYS A 35 6.83 0.48 -42.41
N ASN A 36 6.48 1.68 -41.97
CA ASN A 36 7.46 2.73 -41.72
C ASN A 36 8.32 2.42 -40.48
N LEU A 37 9.37 3.20 -40.24
CA LEU A 37 10.27 3.00 -39.09
C LEU A 37 9.56 3.10 -37.72
N SER A 38 8.42 3.78 -37.63
CA SER A 38 7.54 3.83 -36.45
C SER A 38 6.52 2.66 -36.36
N GLY A 39 6.60 1.66 -37.24
CA GLY A 39 5.77 0.45 -37.21
C GLY A 39 4.35 0.61 -37.76
N SER A 40 3.99 1.77 -38.32
CA SER A 40 2.70 2.02 -38.96
C SER A 40 2.67 1.43 -40.38
N ASP A 41 1.55 0.82 -40.76
CA ASP A 41 1.36 0.31 -42.12
C ASP A 41 1.35 1.44 -43.17
N VAL A 42 2.04 1.22 -44.28
CA VAL A 42 2.10 2.12 -45.43
C VAL A 42 1.78 1.36 -46.73
N LYS A 43 1.27 2.07 -47.74
CA LYS A 43 1.06 1.48 -49.06
C LYS A 43 2.38 1.43 -49.83
N ALA A 44 2.69 0.27 -50.42
CA ALA A 44 3.82 0.10 -51.32
C ALA A 44 3.43 -0.77 -52.54
N THR A 45 4.08 -0.52 -53.66
CA THR A 45 3.99 -1.34 -54.88
C THR A 45 5.39 -1.79 -55.31
N GLY A 46 5.48 -2.96 -55.92
CA GLY A 46 6.77 -3.54 -56.29
C GLY A 46 6.65 -4.79 -57.13
N SER A 47 7.76 -5.52 -57.26
CA SER A 47 7.80 -6.81 -57.94
C SER A 47 8.30 -7.91 -57.01
N TYR A 48 7.83 -9.14 -57.24
CA TYR A 48 8.33 -10.34 -56.60
C TYR A 48 8.97 -11.28 -57.62
N GLN A 49 10.00 -12.00 -57.17
CA GLN A 49 10.68 -13.04 -57.93
C GLN A 49 10.68 -14.32 -57.10
N ILE A 50 10.37 -15.46 -57.73
CA ILE A 50 10.29 -16.76 -57.07
C ILE A 50 11.39 -17.64 -57.64
N TYR A 51 12.23 -18.17 -56.76
CA TYR A 51 13.34 -19.07 -57.07
C TYR A 51 13.08 -20.45 -56.48
N ALA A 52 13.42 -21.50 -57.21
CA ALA A 52 13.60 -22.81 -56.59
C ALA A 52 14.83 -22.79 -55.66
N VAL A 53 14.84 -23.63 -54.62
CA VAL A 53 15.99 -23.81 -53.72
C VAL A 53 16.44 -25.26 -53.81
N GLU A 54 17.74 -25.47 -54.00
CA GLU A 54 18.35 -26.79 -54.21
C GLU A 54 18.57 -27.54 -52.87
N GLU A 55 18.94 -28.84 -52.89
CA GLU A 55 19.14 -29.64 -51.64
C GLU A 55 20.20 -29.07 -50.69
N ASN A 56 21.09 -28.19 -51.15
CA ASN A 56 22.14 -27.52 -50.38
C ASN A 56 21.78 -26.09 -49.92
N ASP A 57 20.49 -25.72 -49.99
CA ASP A 57 19.96 -24.40 -49.64
C ASP A 57 20.51 -23.22 -50.47
N SER A 58 21.15 -23.51 -51.61
CA SER A 58 21.51 -22.49 -52.60
C SER A 58 20.31 -22.10 -53.46
N THR A 59 20.26 -20.82 -53.85
CA THR A 59 19.23 -20.28 -54.73
C THR A 59 19.40 -20.84 -56.15
N GLY A 60 18.49 -21.73 -56.54
CA GLY A 60 18.43 -22.34 -57.86
C GLY A 60 17.76 -21.43 -58.89
N LYS A 61 17.17 -22.04 -59.92
CA LYS A 61 16.58 -21.31 -61.05
C LYS A 61 15.37 -20.47 -60.63
N GLN A 62 15.26 -19.24 -61.15
CA GLN A 62 14.04 -18.44 -61.10
C GLN A 62 12.89 -19.15 -61.84
N VAL A 63 11.79 -19.41 -61.14
CA VAL A 63 10.61 -20.13 -61.64
C VAL A 63 9.42 -19.22 -61.95
N ALA A 64 9.35 -18.02 -61.34
CA ALA A 64 8.30 -17.04 -61.64
C ALA A 64 8.73 -15.60 -61.29
N THR A 65 7.99 -14.62 -61.81
CA THR A 65 8.07 -13.20 -61.47
C THR A 65 6.69 -12.55 -61.64
N GLY A 66 6.40 -11.48 -60.91
CA GLY A 66 5.19 -10.68 -61.07
C GLY A 66 5.17 -9.47 -60.13
N ASP A 67 4.08 -8.70 -60.16
CA ASP A 67 3.97 -7.43 -59.43
C ASP A 67 3.03 -7.54 -58.21
N PHE A 68 3.21 -6.66 -57.23
CA PHE A 68 2.37 -6.58 -56.02
C PHE A 68 2.00 -5.14 -55.65
N GLU A 69 0.84 -4.99 -54.99
CA GLU A 69 0.50 -3.87 -54.09
C GLU A 69 0.33 -4.46 -52.69
N THR A 70 0.73 -3.75 -51.63
CA THR A 70 0.52 -4.15 -50.22
C THR A 70 -0.93 -4.54 -49.94
N GLY A 71 -1.12 -5.69 -49.29
CA GLY A 71 -2.41 -6.34 -49.07
C GLY A 71 -2.39 -7.84 -49.44
N PRO A 72 -3.57 -8.48 -49.58
CA PRO A 72 -3.68 -9.89 -49.95
C PRO A 72 -3.26 -10.16 -51.40
N GLN A 73 -2.52 -11.25 -51.64
CA GLN A 73 -1.88 -11.57 -52.92
C GLN A 73 -2.51 -12.79 -53.64
N PRO A 74 -3.71 -12.66 -54.27
CA PRO A 74 -4.39 -13.78 -54.91
C PRO A 74 -3.61 -14.34 -56.12
N GLU A 75 -2.90 -13.51 -56.89
CA GLU A 75 -2.12 -13.98 -58.05
C GLU A 75 -0.82 -14.68 -57.65
N LEU A 76 -0.13 -14.21 -56.60
CA LEU A 76 1.02 -14.93 -56.03
C LEU A 76 0.57 -16.30 -55.49
N LYS A 77 -0.56 -16.36 -54.78
CA LYS A 77 -1.17 -17.63 -54.32
C LYS A 77 -1.49 -18.57 -55.49
N LYS A 78 -2.14 -18.09 -56.56
CA LYS A 78 -2.42 -18.88 -57.78
C LYS A 78 -1.16 -19.39 -58.48
N ARG A 79 -0.06 -18.62 -58.46
CA ARG A 79 1.21 -18.99 -59.08
C ARG A 79 1.95 -20.05 -58.25
N LEU A 80 2.10 -19.83 -56.94
CA LEU A 80 2.71 -20.80 -56.03
C LEU A 80 1.95 -22.14 -56.05
N ALA A 81 0.62 -22.12 -56.04
CA ALA A 81 -0.21 -23.33 -56.10
C ALA A 81 0.00 -24.18 -57.38
N ARG A 82 0.59 -23.63 -58.45
CA ARG A 82 0.90 -24.34 -59.70
C ARG A 82 2.33 -24.91 -59.75
N LEU A 83 3.19 -24.57 -58.79
CA LEU A 83 4.55 -25.09 -58.74
C LEU A 83 4.57 -26.55 -58.22
N ARG A 84 5.66 -27.26 -58.50
CA ARG A 84 5.92 -28.58 -57.90
C ARG A 84 6.16 -28.42 -56.40
N SER A 85 5.92 -29.46 -55.63
CA SER A 85 6.23 -29.40 -54.19
C SER A 85 7.74 -29.42 -53.98
N GLY A 86 8.24 -28.65 -53.02
CA GLY A 86 9.67 -28.37 -52.85
C GLY A 86 9.95 -27.05 -52.12
N LYS A 87 11.23 -26.77 -51.85
CA LYS A 87 11.68 -25.49 -51.28
C LYS A 87 11.70 -24.39 -52.35
N TYR A 88 11.22 -23.20 -52.00
CA TYR A 88 11.25 -21.99 -52.81
C TYR A 88 11.63 -20.78 -51.98
N ARG A 89 12.27 -19.78 -52.60
CA ARG A 89 12.52 -18.47 -52.02
C ARG A 89 11.79 -17.40 -52.82
N VAL A 90 10.96 -16.60 -52.14
CA VAL A 90 10.32 -15.41 -52.70
C VAL A 90 11.12 -14.19 -52.26
N LYS A 91 11.62 -13.42 -53.22
CA LYS A 91 12.20 -12.09 -53.01
C LYS A 91 11.18 -11.04 -53.43
N LEU A 92 11.01 -10.00 -52.61
CA LEU A 92 10.23 -8.79 -52.89
C LEU A 92 11.18 -7.63 -53.13
N PHE A 93 10.88 -6.79 -54.12
CA PHE A 93 11.64 -5.60 -54.49
C PHE A 93 10.68 -4.42 -54.65
N SER A 94 10.92 -3.34 -53.90
CA SER A 94 10.21 -2.07 -54.03
C SER A 94 11.21 -0.90 -53.90
N LYS A 95 10.69 0.32 -53.89
CA LYS A 95 11.44 1.52 -53.52
C LYS A 95 10.72 2.27 -52.42
N ASP A 96 11.47 2.91 -51.53
CA ASP A 96 10.92 3.82 -50.52
C ASP A 96 10.55 5.20 -51.13
N ASP A 97 10.02 6.10 -50.31
CA ASP A 97 9.61 7.46 -50.70
C ASP A 97 10.76 8.34 -51.23
N ARG A 98 12.01 7.94 -50.95
CA ARG A 98 13.25 8.60 -51.40
C ARG A 98 13.85 7.92 -52.63
N GLY A 99 13.28 6.80 -53.08
CA GLY A 99 13.73 6.02 -54.23
C GLY A 99 14.81 4.99 -53.91
N ASN A 100 15.16 4.78 -52.64
CA ASN A 100 16.10 3.75 -52.19
C ASN A 100 15.51 2.36 -52.45
N PRO A 101 16.32 1.34 -52.81
CA PRO A 101 15.83 -0.03 -52.95
C PRO A 101 15.44 -0.60 -51.59
N VAL A 102 14.23 -1.19 -51.51
CA VAL A 102 13.78 -1.95 -50.34
C VAL A 102 13.55 -3.39 -50.78
N GLU A 103 14.27 -4.32 -50.16
CA GLU A 103 14.16 -5.75 -50.41
C GLU A 103 13.69 -6.50 -49.16
N ALA A 104 12.95 -7.59 -49.38
CA ALA A 104 12.67 -8.58 -48.35
C ALA A 104 12.67 -9.98 -48.99
N GLU A 105 13.16 -10.99 -48.29
CA GLU A 105 13.08 -12.38 -48.77
C GLU A 105 12.50 -13.33 -47.73
N LYS A 106 11.89 -14.39 -48.24
CA LYS A 106 11.31 -15.45 -47.41
C LYS A 106 11.40 -16.79 -48.11
N GLU A 107 11.84 -17.79 -47.38
CA GLU A 107 11.78 -19.18 -47.81
C GLU A 107 10.43 -19.80 -47.46
N LEU A 108 9.95 -20.71 -48.31
CA LEU A 108 8.83 -21.57 -48.02
C LEU A 108 9.06 -22.98 -48.55
N LEU A 109 8.47 -23.94 -47.87
CA LEU A 109 8.32 -25.32 -48.31
C LEU A 109 6.89 -25.52 -48.81
N LEU A 110 6.77 -25.64 -50.12
CA LEU A 110 5.51 -25.82 -50.83
C LEU A 110 5.13 -27.31 -50.86
N PHE A 111 3.90 -27.65 -50.48
CA PHE A 111 3.40 -29.04 -50.49
C PHE A 111 1.89 -29.13 -50.75
N SER A 112 1.40 -30.34 -51.02
CA SER A 112 -0.01 -30.69 -51.13
C SER A 112 -0.33 -31.87 -50.19
N PHE A 113 -1.53 -31.89 -49.60
CA PHE A 113 -2.02 -33.06 -48.86
C PHE A 113 -2.37 -34.27 -49.77
N ALA A 114 -2.19 -34.12 -51.09
CA ALA A 114 -2.28 -35.17 -52.09
C ALA A 114 -0.91 -35.58 -52.69
N ASP A 115 0.21 -34.99 -52.24
CA ASP A 115 1.55 -35.41 -52.68
C ASP A 115 1.83 -36.84 -52.24
N LYS A 116 2.25 -37.70 -53.18
CA LYS A 116 2.58 -39.12 -52.90
C LYS A 116 3.91 -39.33 -52.19
N TRP A 117 4.77 -38.31 -52.16
CA TRP A 117 6.16 -38.38 -51.71
C TRP A 117 6.51 -37.12 -50.91
N PRO A 118 7.46 -37.18 -49.95
CA PRO A 118 7.91 -35.99 -49.24
C PRO A 118 8.41 -34.89 -50.21
N PRO A 119 8.11 -33.60 -49.95
CA PRO A 119 8.52 -32.49 -50.82
C PRO A 119 10.03 -32.19 -50.74
N LEU A 120 10.74 -32.83 -49.82
CA LEU A 120 12.20 -32.82 -49.70
C LEU A 120 12.68 -34.18 -49.20
N LYS A 121 13.97 -34.46 -49.34
CA LYS A 121 14.60 -35.70 -48.88
C LYS A 121 14.67 -35.75 -47.35
N THR A 122 13.73 -36.43 -46.71
CA THR A 122 13.66 -36.60 -45.25
C THR A 122 13.00 -37.93 -44.88
N ASN A 123 13.43 -38.53 -43.76
CA ASN A 123 12.71 -39.65 -43.13
C ASN A 123 11.57 -39.17 -42.21
N ASP A 124 11.47 -37.85 -42.04
CA ASP A 124 10.58 -37.18 -41.09
C ASP A 124 9.79 -36.04 -41.76
N TRP A 125 8.74 -36.40 -42.51
CA TRP A 125 7.80 -35.45 -43.11
C TRP A 125 6.46 -35.49 -42.39
N PHE A 126 6.40 -34.86 -41.21
CA PHE A 126 5.17 -34.75 -40.41
C PHE A 126 4.44 -33.41 -40.63
N VAL A 127 3.14 -33.46 -40.88
CA VAL A 127 2.25 -32.29 -41.00
C VAL A 127 0.87 -32.58 -40.41
N VAL A 128 0.36 -31.67 -39.58
CA VAL A 128 -1.03 -31.67 -39.10
C VAL A 128 -1.82 -30.63 -39.91
N ARG A 129 -2.93 -31.01 -40.52
CA ARG A 129 -3.82 -30.12 -41.28
C ARG A 129 -4.88 -29.48 -40.38
N ASN A 130 -5.45 -30.32 -39.52
CA ASN A 130 -6.36 -29.94 -38.46
C ASN A 130 -6.31 -31.01 -37.35
N SER A 131 -6.17 -30.56 -36.11
CA SER A 131 -6.18 -31.37 -34.89
C SER A 131 -7.57 -31.45 -34.23
N THR A 132 -8.62 -30.97 -34.89
CA THR A 132 -9.99 -31.01 -34.36
C THR A 132 -10.93 -31.78 -35.29
N PHE A 133 -11.70 -32.70 -34.72
CA PHE A 133 -12.78 -33.41 -35.42
C PHE A 133 -14.19 -32.92 -35.02
N ALA A 134 -15.12 -33.06 -35.95
CA ALA A 134 -16.56 -32.86 -35.76
C ALA A 134 -17.33 -33.77 -36.75
N PRO A 135 -18.67 -33.92 -36.62
CA PRO A 135 -19.47 -34.62 -37.62
C PRO A 135 -19.23 -34.08 -39.04
N GLY A 136 -18.84 -34.95 -39.97
CA GLY A 136 -18.49 -34.58 -41.35
C GLY A 136 -17.14 -33.85 -41.54
N LYS A 137 -16.35 -33.66 -40.48
CA LYS A 137 -15.03 -32.98 -40.52
C LYS A 137 -14.00 -33.82 -39.73
N PRO A 138 -13.29 -34.76 -40.39
CA PRO A 138 -12.24 -35.54 -39.73
C PRO A 138 -11.01 -34.68 -39.42
N ALA A 139 -10.22 -35.08 -38.43
CA ALA A 139 -8.87 -34.54 -38.21
C ALA A 139 -7.88 -35.21 -39.16
N GLU A 140 -6.98 -34.45 -39.80
CA GLU A 140 -6.12 -34.96 -40.89
C GLU A 140 -4.63 -34.69 -40.67
N ILE A 141 -3.83 -35.74 -40.85
CA ILE A 141 -2.38 -35.76 -40.59
C ILE A 141 -1.66 -36.44 -41.76
N LEU A 142 -0.45 -35.99 -42.07
CA LEU A 142 0.45 -36.58 -43.05
C LEU A 142 1.76 -36.99 -42.36
N MET A 143 2.22 -38.20 -42.61
CA MET A 143 3.57 -38.65 -42.25
C MET A 143 4.23 -39.27 -43.47
N GLY A 144 5.40 -38.77 -43.87
CA GLY A 144 6.16 -39.30 -45.01
C GLY A 144 7.62 -39.58 -44.70
N ALA A 145 8.22 -40.47 -45.48
CA ALA A 145 9.64 -40.81 -45.41
C ALA A 145 10.18 -41.17 -46.81
N THR A 146 11.29 -40.55 -47.23
CA THR A 146 11.93 -40.74 -48.55
C THR A 146 12.60 -42.09 -48.72
N GLY A 147 12.77 -42.87 -47.66
CA GLY A 147 13.18 -44.27 -47.74
C GLY A 147 12.81 -45.04 -46.48
N LYS A 148 12.80 -46.36 -46.57
CA LYS A 148 12.28 -47.30 -45.57
C LYS A 148 12.43 -46.89 -44.11
N VAL A 149 11.29 -46.75 -43.43
CA VAL A 149 11.12 -46.46 -42.00
C VAL A 149 10.11 -47.45 -41.43
N HIS A 150 10.39 -47.98 -40.23
CA HIS A 150 9.43 -48.74 -39.43
C HIS A 150 8.81 -47.79 -38.40
N LEU A 151 7.52 -47.52 -38.55
CA LEU A 151 6.77 -46.53 -37.78
C LEU A 151 5.80 -47.23 -36.81
N LEU A 152 6.00 -47.06 -35.52
CA LEU A 152 5.03 -47.41 -34.50
C LEU A 152 3.93 -46.35 -34.49
N TYR A 153 2.72 -46.76 -34.86
CA TYR A 153 1.50 -45.97 -34.71
C TYR A 153 0.80 -46.39 -33.41
N GLU A 154 0.32 -45.41 -32.63
CA GLU A 154 -0.55 -45.64 -31.48
C GLU A 154 -1.61 -44.55 -31.38
N LEU A 155 -2.84 -44.95 -31.06
CA LEU A 155 -3.94 -44.04 -30.73
C LEU A 155 -4.37 -44.28 -29.28
N TRP A 156 -4.32 -43.23 -28.46
CA TRP A 156 -4.64 -43.26 -27.03
C TRP A 156 -5.83 -42.36 -26.73
N LYS A 157 -6.64 -42.74 -25.74
CA LYS A 157 -7.61 -41.87 -25.06
C LYS A 157 -7.14 -41.72 -23.62
N GLU A 158 -6.49 -40.59 -23.34
CA GLU A 158 -5.84 -40.35 -22.05
C GLU A 158 -4.91 -41.52 -21.64
N GLU A 159 -5.19 -42.17 -20.52
CA GLU A 159 -4.40 -43.30 -19.99
C GLU A 159 -4.75 -44.65 -20.67
N THR A 160 -5.72 -44.68 -21.60
CA THR A 160 -6.20 -45.89 -22.31
C THR A 160 -5.65 -45.98 -23.74
N LEU A 161 -4.86 -47.02 -24.05
CA LEU A 161 -4.48 -47.35 -25.42
C LEU A 161 -5.68 -47.93 -26.20
N LEU A 162 -6.09 -47.28 -27.30
CA LEU A 162 -7.17 -47.77 -28.17
C LEU A 162 -6.64 -48.66 -29.30
N GLU A 163 -5.52 -48.27 -29.92
CA GLU A 163 -4.97 -48.94 -31.10
C GLU A 163 -3.44 -48.85 -31.11
N ARG A 164 -2.74 -49.94 -31.47
CA ARG A 164 -1.29 -49.95 -31.69
C ARG A 164 -0.95 -50.86 -32.88
N GLN A 165 -0.17 -50.36 -33.84
CA GLN A 165 0.29 -51.15 -34.98
C GLN A 165 1.64 -50.68 -35.52
N TRP A 166 2.38 -51.59 -36.16
CA TRP A 166 3.60 -51.27 -36.90
C TRP A 166 3.28 -51.04 -38.37
N LEU A 167 3.66 -49.87 -38.86
CA LEU A 167 3.59 -49.49 -40.26
C LEU A 167 5.00 -49.48 -40.87
N ILE A 168 5.07 -49.66 -42.18
CA ILE A 168 6.28 -49.37 -42.97
C ILE A 168 5.92 -48.19 -43.88
N LEU A 169 6.84 -47.23 -44.00
CA LEU A 169 6.85 -46.20 -45.04
C LEU A 169 8.11 -46.38 -45.87
N ASP A 170 8.01 -46.47 -47.21
CA ASP A 170 9.20 -46.62 -48.07
C ASP A 170 9.09 -45.75 -49.33
N ASN A 171 9.68 -44.55 -49.26
CA ASN A 171 9.53 -43.48 -50.26
C ASN A 171 8.07 -43.14 -50.55
N GLU A 172 7.32 -42.77 -49.52
CA GLU A 172 5.89 -42.41 -49.60
C GLU A 172 5.48 -41.35 -48.56
N ASN A 173 4.35 -40.68 -48.83
CA ASN A 173 3.56 -39.97 -47.84
C ASN A 173 2.32 -40.80 -47.48
N LYS A 174 2.06 -41.01 -46.19
CA LYS A 174 0.86 -41.66 -45.67
C LYS A 174 -0.03 -40.65 -44.95
N ARG A 175 -1.27 -40.53 -45.42
CA ARG A 175 -2.31 -39.70 -44.81
C ARG A 175 -3.09 -40.52 -43.80
N PHE A 176 -3.25 -39.98 -42.60
CA PHE A 176 -4.20 -40.43 -41.59
C PHE A 176 -5.38 -39.46 -41.57
N SER A 177 -6.60 -39.98 -41.44
CA SER A 177 -7.82 -39.18 -41.40
C SER A 177 -8.75 -39.79 -40.35
N PHE A 178 -9.05 -39.02 -39.30
CA PHE A 178 -9.74 -39.47 -38.09
C PHE A 178 -11.12 -38.81 -38.03
N PRO A 179 -12.19 -39.49 -38.52
CA PRO A 179 -13.55 -39.04 -38.27
C PRO A 179 -13.86 -39.13 -36.78
N TYR A 180 -14.71 -38.25 -36.27
CA TYR A 180 -15.19 -38.36 -34.89
C TYR A 180 -15.92 -39.69 -34.67
N LYS A 181 -15.63 -40.34 -33.55
CA LYS A 181 -16.33 -41.51 -33.02
C LYS A 181 -16.70 -41.24 -31.56
N GLU A 182 -17.83 -41.77 -31.11
CA GLU A 182 -18.27 -41.65 -29.71
C GLU A 182 -17.25 -42.24 -28.71
N GLU A 183 -16.50 -43.28 -29.11
CA GLU A 183 -15.45 -43.87 -28.28
C GLU A 183 -14.35 -42.87 -27.88
N TYR A 184 -14.10 -41.82 -28.68
CA TYR A 184 -13.09 -40.79 -28.41
C TYR A 184 -13.52 -39.82 -27.31
N GLY A 185 -14.81 -39.49 -27.18
CA GLY A 185 -15.28 -38.45 -26.26
C GLY A 185 -14.66 -37.08 -26.58
N GLU A 186 -14.00 -36.45 -25.62
CA GLU A 186 -13.40 -35.12 -25.83
C GLU A 186 -12.12 -35.13 -26.68
N GLY A 187 -11.41 -36.26 -26.77
CA GLY A 187 -10.19 -36.34 -27.59
C GLY A 187 -9.48 -37.69 -27.61
N VAL A 188 -8.52 -37.83 -28.54
CA VAL A 188 -7.53 -38.92 -28.60
C VAL A 188 -6.15 -38.41 -29.02
N THR A 189 -5.10 -38.92 -28.39
CA THR A 189 -3.70 -38.60 -28.72
C THR A 189 -3.17 -39.59 -29.75
N LEU A 190 -2.72 -39.08 -30.90
CA LEU A 190 -1.92 -39.86 -31.86
C LEU A 190 -0.44 -39.78 -31.48
N LEU A 191 0.21 -40.93 -31.36
CA LEU A 191 1.66 -41.08 -31.29
C LEU A 191 2.18 -41.79 -32.54
N LEU A 192 3.20 -41.21 -33.19
CA LEU A 192 3.91 -41.81 -34.32
C LEU A 192 5.42 -41.82 -34.00
N THR A 193 5.98 -42.99 -33.69
CA THR A 193 7.38 -43.13 -33.24
C THR A 193 8.20 -44.00 -34.20
N HIS A 194 9.41 -43.58 -34.55
CA HIS A 194 10.35 -44.39 -35.32
C HIS A 194 11.81 -44.16 -34.92
N VAL A 195 12.68 -45.11 -35.29
CA VAL A 195 14.14 -44.98 -35.17
C VAL A 195 14.80 -45.36 -36.48
N LYS A 196 15.71 -44.53 -36.98
CA LYS A 196 16.48 -44.78 -38.20
C LYS A 196 17.81 -44.05 -38.16
N GLU A 197 18.89 -44.69 -38.60
CA GLU A 197 20.22 -44.05 -38.73
C GLU A 197 20.68 -43.33 -37.44
N GLN A 198 20.42 -43.96 -36.28
CA GLN A 198 20.66 -43.45 -34.91
C GLN A 198 19.79 -42.24 -34.49
N GLN A 199 18.89 -41.76 -35.34
CA GLN A 199 17.91 -40.73 -35.02
C GLN A 199 16.64 -41.39 -34.43
N PHE A 200 16.24 -40.95 -33.23
CA PHE A 200 14.94 -41.25 -32.62
C PHE A 200 13.97 -40.10 -32.89
N THR A 201 12.81 -40.42 -33.45
CA THR A 201 11.78 -39.46 -33.84
C THR A 201 10.43 -39.88 -33.27
N THR A 202 9.72 -38.95 -32.64
CA THR A 202 8.36 -39.17 -32.12
C THR A 202 7.51 -37.93 -32.37
N HIS A 203 6.34 -38.14 -32.97
CA HIS A 203 5.30 -37.11 -33.06
C HIS A 203 4.17 -37.42 -32.10
N HIS A 204 3.60 -36.36 -31.56
CA HIS A 204 2.50 -36.36 -30.60
C HIS A 204 1.51 -35.31 -31.08
N THR A 205 0.25 -35.69 -31.29
CA THR A 205 -0.81 -34.75 -31.66
C THR A 205 -2.12 -35.17 -31.04
N ASP A 206 -2.67 -34.30 -30.20
CA ASP A 206 -4.01 -34.47 -29.66
C ASP A 206 -5.04 -34.12 -30.72
N LEU A 207 -6.00 -35.03 -30.91
CA LEU A 207 -7.13 -34.90 -31.82
C LEU A 207 -8.35 -34.64 -30.94
N LEU A 208 -8.77 -33.39 -30.87
CA LEU A 208 -9.81 -32.94 -29.95
C LEU A 208 -11.17 -32.81 -30.66
N ARG A 209 -12.23 -32.94 -29.88
CA ARG A 209 -13.56 -32.52 -30.32
C ARG A 209 -13.57 -31.02 -30.56
N LYS A 210 -14.14 -30.56 -31.69
CA LYS A 210 -14.31 -29.11 -31.90
C LYS A 210 -15.38 -28.56 -30.95
N GLU A 211 -14.99 -27.68 -30.05
CA GLU A 211 -15.88 -26.90 -29.18
C GLU A 211 -16.61 -25.77 -29.95
N GLU A 212 -17.65 -25.21 -29.31
CA GLU A 212 -18.27 -23.95 -29.72
C GLU A 212 -17.51 -22.77 -29.10
N ASN A 213 -17.36 -21.65 -29.82
CA ASN A 213 -16.67 -20.48 -29.32
C ASN A 213 -17.56 -19.74 -28.29
N LYS A 214 -17.07 -19.57 -27.06
CA LYS A 214 -17.75 -18.89 -25.95
C LYS A 214 -17.24 -17.47 -25.72
N GLU A 215 -17.08 -16.73 -26.81
CA GLU A 215 -16.62 -15.33 -26.80
C GLU A 215 -17.83 -14.39 -26.84
N LEU A 216 -17.89 -13.46 -25.87
CA LEU A 216 -18.84 -12.35 -25.89
C LEU A 216 -18.22 -11.15 -26.61
N LYS A 217 -18.97 -10.57 -27.54
CA LYS A 217 -18.57 -9.37 -28.28
C LYS A 217 -19.03 -8.14 -27.50
N VAL A 218 -18.12 -7.56 -26.74
CA VAL A 218 -18.31 -6.28 -26.04
C VAL A 218 -18.01 -5.14 -27.00
N LYS A 219 -19.03 -4.33 -27.33
CA LYS A 219 -18.94 -3.21 -28.26
C LYS A 219 -19.23 -1.89 -27.55
N LEU A 220 -18.46 -0.86 -27.85
CA LEU A 220 -18.78 0.53 -27.49
C LEU A 220 -19.68 1.12 -28.59
N ASP A 221 -20.90 1.52 -28.23
CA ASP A 221 -21.90 2.10 -29.14
C ASP A 221 -22.04 3.61 -29.01
N ILE A 222 -21.82 4.13 -27.80
CA ILE A 222 -21.63 5.56 -27.52
C ILE A 222 -20.38 5.64 -26.65
N PHE A 223 -19.35 6.28 -27.18
CA PHE A 223 -18.06 6.49 -26.54
C PHE A 223 -17.39 7.69 -27.21
N ARG A 224 -16.58 8.46 -26.47
CA ARG A 224 -15.78 9.56 -27.02
C ARG A 224 -14.31 9.36 -26.67
N ASP A 225 -13.43 9.50 -27.66
CA ASP A 225 -11.97 9.53 -27.48
C ASP A 225 -11.46 10.89 -26.97
N LYS A 226 -12.32 11.92 -27.00
CA LYS A 226 -12.10 13.22 -26.36
C LYS A 226 -13.33 13.64 -25.56
N ILE A 227 -13.10 14.09 -24.34
CA ILE A 227 -14.11 14.55 -23.37
C ILE A 227 -13.66 15.87 -22.75
N ARG A 228 -14.59 16.61 -22.13
CA ARG A 228 -14.26 17.84 -21.39
C ARG A 228 -14.14 17.56 -19.89
N PRO A 229 -13.13 18.13 -19.19
CA PRO A 229 -13.01 17.99 -17.75
C PRO A 229 -14.23 18.62 -17.05
N GLY A 230 -14.80 17.93 -16.06
CA GLY A 230 -15.96 18.41 -15.31
C GLY A 230 -17.32 18.33 -16.04
N ALA A 231 -17.37 17.75 -17.24
CA ALA A 231 -18.62 17.49 -17.95
C ALA A 231 -19.26 16.16 -17.49
N ASP A 232 -20.58 16.05 -17.60
CA ASP A 232 -21.27 14.76 -17.49
C ASP A 232 -21.19 14.00 -18.82
N GLU A 233 -20.70 12.76 -18.76
CA GLU A 233 -20.60 11.86 -19.91
C GLU A 233 -21.52 10.64 -19.73
N GLU A 234 -22.08 10.18 -20.85
CA GLU A 234 -22.96 9.01 -20.91
C GLU A 234 -22.50 8.10 -22.06
N TRP A 235 -22.01 6.91 -21.71
CA TRP A 235 -21.53 5.91 -22.66
C TRP A 235 -22.45 4.69 -22.68
N ARG A 236 -22.55 4.05 -23.85
CA ARG A 236 -23.38 2.84 -24.05
C ARG A 236 -22.53 1.71 -24.59
N VAL A 237 -22.70 0.54 -24.00
CA VAL A 237 -22.01 -0.70 -24.34
C VAL A 237 -23.06 -1.74 -24.75
N THR A 238 -22.85 -2.47 -25.84
CA THR A 238 -23.65 -3.66 -26.17
C THR A 238 -22.81 -4.92 -26.03
N VAL A 239 -23.37 -5.97 -25.44
CA VAL A 239 -22.77 -7.31 -25.36
C VAL A 239 -23.62 -8.29 -26.17
N THR A 240 -22.98 -9.01 -27.08
CA THR A 240 -23.62 -10.06 -27.90
C THR A 240 -22.84 -11.37 -27.88
N ASP A 241 -23.50 -12.48 -28.18
CA ASP A 241 -22.83 -13.77 -28.42
C ASP A 241 -22.06 -13.78 -29.76
N GLU A 242 -21.34 -14.87 -30.07
CA GLU A 242 -20.63 -15.00 -31.36
C GLU A 242 -21.56 -14.80 -32.57
N LYS A 243 -22.84 -15.18 -32.44
CA LYS A 243 -23.86 -15.16 -33.51
C LYS A 243 -24.51 -13.77 -33.68
N GLY A 244 -24.28 -12.84 -32.75
CA GLY A 244 -24.83 -11.48 -32.75
C GLY A 244 -26.16 -11.33 -31.98
N ASN A 245 -26.56 -12.32 -31.19
CA ASN A 245 -27.74 -12.22 -30.31
C ASN A 245 -27.39 -11.40 -29.05
N PRO A 246 -28.34 -10.64 -28.48
CA PRO A 246 -28.23 -10.07 -27.14
C PRO A 246 -27.75 -11.08 -26.08
N ALA A 247 -26.67 -10.75 -25.36
CA ALA A 247 -26.19 -11.55 -24.24
C ALA A 247 -26.70 -10.98 -22.91
N ALA A 248 -27.22 -11.84 -22.03
CA ALA A 248 -27.65 -11.47 -20.68
C ALA A 248 -26.43 -11.50 -19.72
N ALA A 249 -25.60 -10.46 -19.80
CA ALA A 249 -24.30 -10.41 -19.15
C ALA A 249 -24.26 -9.48 -17.91
N GLU A 250 -23.39 -9.81 -16.96
CA GLU A 250 -22.88 -8.88 -15.95
C GLU A 250 -21.58 -8.26 -16.45
N LEU A 251 -21.34 -6.98 -16.13
CA LEU A 251 -20.15 -6.24 -16.55
C LEU A 251 -19.45 -5.57 -15.36
N LEU A 252 -18.12 -5.69 -15.37
CA LEU A 252 -17.17 -4.90 -14.57
C LEU A 252 -16.63 -3.76 -15.44
N ALA A 253 -16.68 -2.52 -14.94
CA ALA A 253 -16.16 -1.34 -15.62
C ALA A 253 -15.21 -0.53 -14.71
N SER A 254 -14.11 0.00 -15.26
CA SER A 254 -13.22 0.93 -14.55
C SER A 254 -12.63 1.99 -15.48
N MET A 255 -12.53 3.23 -15.02
CA MET A 255 -11.75 4.27 -15.68
C MET A 255 -10.89 5.05 -14.68
N TYR A 256 -9.60 5.17 -15.00
CA TYR A 256 -8.57 5.78 -14.16
C TYR A 256 -7.47 6.42 -15.03
N ASP A 257 -6.64 7.26 -14.43
CA ASP A 257 -5.58 8.02 -15.09
C ASP A 257 -4.45 7.09 -15.58
N PHE A 258 -4.10 7.18 -16.87
CA PHE A 258 -3.08 6.33 -17.50
C PHE A 258 -1.64 6.65 -17.05
N SER A 259 -1.39 7.80 -16.43
CA SER A 259 -0.09 8.11 -15.82
C SER A 259 0.27 7.15 -14.69
N LEU A 260 -0.73 6.58 -13.99
CA LEU A 260 -0.53 5.56 -12.96
C LEU A 260 0.16 4.30 -13.50
N ASP A 261 -0.03 3.95 -14.78
CA ASP A 261 0.68 2.84 -15.43
C ASP A 261 2.20 3.12 -15.60
N GLN A 262 2.69 4.37 -15.42
CA GLN A 262 4.13 4.65 -15.31
C GLN A 262 4.70 4.34 -13.92
N ILE A 263 3.87 4.34 -12.87
CA ILE A 263 4.25 4.00 -11.50
C ILE A 263 4.14 2.48 -11.31
N TYR A 264 3.02 1.88 -11.74
CA TYR A 264 2.78 0.45 -11.71
C TYR A 264 1.95 0.00 -12.93
N PRO A 265 2.55 -0.59 -13.97
CA PRO A 265 1.84 -1.00 -15.18
C PRO A 265 0.73 -2.03 -14.89
N SER A 266 -0.52 -1.62 -15.07
CA SER A 266 -1.67 -2.51 -14.87
C SER A 266 -1.86 -3.46 -16.06
N GLN A 267 -2.03 -4.74 -15.73
CA GLN A 267 -2.24 -5.79 -16.73
C GLN A 267 -3.70 -5.83 -17.21
N SER A 268 -3.90 -6.27 -18.45
CA SER A 268 -5.22 -6.45 -19.05
C SER A 268 -6.06 -7.48 -18.27
N TRP A 269 -7.37 -7.28 -18.22
CA TRP A 269 -8.30 -8.22 -17.62
C TRP A 269 -8.50 -9.46 -18.50
N ASN A 270 -7.82 -10.54 -18.14
CA ASN A 270 -7.95 -11.85 -18.75
C ASN A 270 -8.85 -12.73 -17.87
N PHE A 271 -10.13 -12.87 -18.22
CA PHE A 271 -10.99 -13.90 -17.64
C PHE A 271 -10.78 -15.21 -18.41
N PRO A 272 -10.27 -16.28 -17.78
CA PRO A 272 -10.09 -17.55 -18.46
C PRO A 272 -11.44 -18.20 -18.73
N SER A 273 -11.96 -18.05 -19.96
CA SER A 273 -13.05 -18.86 -20.47
C SER A 273 -12.71 -20.35 -20.25
N ALA A 274 -13.72 -21.14 -19.89
CA ALA A 274 -13.52 -22.31 -19.03
C ALA A 274 -12.78 -23.50 -19.67
N SER A 275 -11.46 -23.41 -19.81
CA SER A 275 -10.52 -24.48 -20.21
C SER A 275 -10.33 -25.54 -19.10
N LEU A 276 -11.42 -25.88 -18.41
CA LEU A 276 -11.51 -26.90 -17.36
C LEU A 276 -11.62 -28.31 -17.94
N LEU A 277 -12.04 -28.44 -19.22
CA LEU A 277 -11.91 -29.67 -20.00
C LEU A 277 -10.46 -29.89 -20.46
N ARG A 278 -9.56 -30.09 -19.50
CA ARG A 278 -8.20 -30.57 -19.78
C ARG A 278 -8.25 -32.05 -20.17
N TYR A 279 -8.54 -32.32 -21.45
CA TYR A 279 -8.21 -33.61 -22.06
C TYR A 279 -6.75 -33.95 -21.74
N ARG A 280 -6.51 -35.12 -21.15
CA ARG A 280 -5.16 -35.53 -20.75
C ARG A 280 -4.43 -36.15 -21.93
N SER A 281 -3.51 -35.41 -22.53
CA SER A 281 -2.63 -35.94 -23.58
C SER A 281 -1.86 -37.18 -23.10
N ALA A 282 -1.82 -38.24 -23.91
CA ALA A 282 -1.09 -39.45 -23.57
C ALA A 282 0.43 -39.22 -23.54
N ALA A 283 1.12 -39.81 -22.57
CA ALA A 283 2.56 -39.60 -22.38
C ALA A 283 3.36 -40.10 -23.61
N ARG A 284 3.95 -39.16 -24.37
CA ARG A 284 4.85 -39.50 -25.48
C ARG A 284 6.06 -40.32 -24.98
N PHE A 285 6.54 -41.23 -25.84
CA PHE A 285 7.90 -41.72 -25.68
C PHE A 285 8.89 -40.55 -25.72
N SER A 286 9.98 -40.66 -24.98
CA SER A 286 11.09 -39.70 -24.99
C SER A 286 12.38 -40.43 -25.29
N ARG A 287 13.32 -39.74 -25.95
CA ARG A 287 14.69 -40.24 -26.07
C ARG A 287 15.33 -40.25 -24.69
N ASP A 288 16.02 -41.33 -24.35
CA ASP A 288 16.85 -41.40 -23.16
C ASP A 288 18.26 -40.84 -23.46
N ASN A 289 19.19 -41.00 -22.51
CA ASN A 289 20.58 -40.55 -22.70
C ASN A 289 21.36 -41.37 -23.75
N SER A 290 20.88 -42.55 -24.16
CA SER A 290 21.51 -43.37 -25.21
C SER A 290 21.50 -42.71 -26.60
N PHE A 291 20.69 -41.67 -26.82
CA PHE A 291 20.62 -40.89 -28.06
C PHE A 291 21.28 -39.50 -27.95
N ASN A 292 21.97 -39.18 -26.85
CA ASN A 292 22.61 -37.88 -26.64
C ASN A 292 24.14 -37.96 -26.80
N THR A 293 24.76 -36.95 -27.42
CA THR A 293 26.22 -36.78 -27.39
C THR A 293 26.67 -36.42 -25.97
N VAL A 294 27.35 -37.34 -25.29
CA VAL A 294 27.62 -37.21 -23.84
C VAL A 294 28.75 -36.22 -23.57
N TYR A 295 28.40 -35.05 -23.01
CA TYR A 295 29.35 -34.08 -22.47
C TYR A 295 29.49 -34.28 -20.95
N ALA A 296 30.71 -34.44 -20.44
CA ALA A 296 30.94 -34.70 -19.02
C ALA A 296 31.03 -33.38 -18.22
N GLY A 297 29.92 -32.99 -17.57
CA GLY A 297 29.86 -31.85 -16.66
C GLY A 297 29.53 -32.27 -15.22
N GLY A 298 30.36 -31.89 -14.26
CA GLY A 298 30.14 -32.20 -12.83
C GLY A 298 29.18 -31.19 -12.18
N TYR A 299 28.00 -31.66 -11.76
CA TYR A 299 27.08 -30.86 -10.95
C TYR A 299 27.55 -30.80 -9.50
N ILE A 300 27.84 -29.59 -9.01
CA ILE A 300 27.89 -29.32 -7.57
C ILE A 300 26.44 -29.06 -7.12
N PRO A 301 25.88 -29.84 -6.18
CA PRO A 301 24.53 -29.60 -5.66
C PRO A 301 24.52 -28.36 -4.76
N VAL A 302 24.23 -27.19 -5.34
CA VAL A 302 24.06 -25.94 -4.60
C VAL A 302 22.73 -26.02 -3.85
N SER A 303 22.78 -25.94 -2.51
CA SER A 303 21.59 -25.85 -1.68
C SER A 303 20.83 -24.56 -2.02
N ARG A 304 19.65 -24.71 -2.62
CA ARG A 304 18.68 -23.62 -2.78
C ARG A 304 17.84 -23.55 -1.51
N LYS A 305 17.79 -22.36 -0.89
CA LYS A 305 16.80 -22.02 0.12
C LYS A 305 15.65 -21.30 -0.57
N GLU A 306 14.44 -21.83 -0.46
CA GLU A 306 13.24 -21.08 -0.83
C GLU A 306 13.07 -19.89 0.13
N VAL A 307 12.73 -18.74 -0.44
CA VAL A 307 12.48 -17.49 0.29
C VAL A 307 11.16 -16.93 -0.21
N PRO A 308 10.17 -16.63 0.66
CA PRO A 308 8.91 -16.03 0.24
C PRO A 308 9.13 -14.73 -0.55
N GLY A 309 8.70 -14.70 -1.81
CA GLY A 309 8.74 -13.50 -2.63
C GLY A 309 7.79 -12.43 -2.10
N PHE A 310 8.29 -11.20 -1.93
CA PHE A 310 7.53 -10.05 -1.44
C PHE A 310 6.26 -9.81 -2.27
N ARG A 311 5.12 -9.52 -1.61
CA ARG A 311 3.82 -9.32 -2.26
C ARG A 311 3.16 -8.04 -1.76
N PHE A 312 2.80 -7.18 -2.71
CA PHE A 312 1.91 -6.05 -2.46
C PHE A 312 0.47 -6.53 -2.24
N ASP A 313 -0.31 -5.72 -1.54
CA ASP A 313 -1.75 -5.92 -1.35
C ASP A 313 -2.47 -5.89 -2.72
N ARG A 314 -3.55 -6.67 -2.86
CA ARG A 314 -4.34 -6.77 -4.10
C ARG A 314 -5.81 -6.89 -3.78
N PHE A 315 -6.65 -6.43 -4.71
CA PHE A 315 -8.11 -6.61 -4.62
C PHE A 315 -8.47 -8.10 -4.48
N ASN A 316 -9.43 -8.41 -3.60
CA ASN A 316 -9.89 -9.77 -3.38
C ASN A 316 -10.90 -10.18 -4.46
N TRP A 317 -10.43 -10.89 -5.48
CA TRP A 317 -11.25 -11.35 -6.60
C TRP A 317 -12.01 -12.66 -6.33
N HIS A 318 -12.25 -13.01 -5.05
CA HIS A 318 -13.07 -14.14 -4.61
C HIS A 318 -12.69 -15.53 -5.18
N GLY A 319 -11.43 -15.70 -5.62
CA GLY A 319 -10.90 -16.95 -6.22
C GLY A 319 -10.69 -16.88 -7.74
N PHE A 320 -11.27 -15.88 -8.41
CA PHE A 320 -10.97 -15.58 -9.80
C PHE A 320 -9.60 -14.91 -9.95
N SER A 321 -8.97 -15.10 -11.10
CA SER A 321 -7.68 -14.50 -11.44
C SER A 321 -7.80 -13.83 -12.81
N PHE A 322 -8.09 -12.52 -12.79
CA PHE A 322 -8.23 -11.69 -14.00
C PHE A 322 -6.88 -11.29 -14.63
N TYR A 323 -5.76 -11.90 -14.21
CA TYR A 323 -4.40 -11.47 -14.58
C TYR A 323 -3.49 -12.65 -14.95
N ASN A 324 -3.57 -13.78 -14.22
CA ASN A 324 -2.91 -15.04 -14.58
C ASN A 324 -3.94 -16.08 -15.03
N ASN A 325 -3.58 -16.92 -16.01
CA ASN A 325 -4.42 -17.98 -16.61
C ASN A 325 -4.68 -19.21 -15.69
N GLN A 326 -4.86 -18.98 -14.38
CA GLN A 326 -5.06 -20.01 -13.36
C GLN A 326 -6.35 -19.73 -12.57
N ILE A 327 -7.40 -20.50 -12.82
CA ILE A 327 -8.56 -20.58 -11.93
C ILE A 327 -8.12 -21.32 -10.66
N LEU A 328 -8.17 -20.66 -9.50
CA LEU A 328 -7.87 -21.26 -8.21
C LEU A 328 -9.16 -21.72 -7.54
N ILE A 329 -9.60 -22.92 -7.90
CA ILE A 329 -10.75 -23.58 -7.27
C ILE A 329 -10.40 -23.86 -5.80
N ARG A 330 -11.13 -23.19 -4.90
CA ARG A 330 -10.91 -23.17 -3.45
C ARG A 330 -10.99 -24.59 -2.85
N GLY A 331 -9.85 -25.27 -2.73
CA GLY A 331 -9.75 -26.59 -2.08
C GLY A 331 -8.90 -27.65 -2.81
N THR A 332 -8.46 -27.43 -4.05
CA THR A 332 -7.69 -28.43 -4.81
C THR A 332 -6.22 -28.05 -5.01
N LYS A 333 -5.30 -28.82 -4.38
CA LYS A 333 -3.85 -28.71 -4.64
C LYS A 333 -3.54 -29.12 -6.10
N SER A 334 -3.28 -28.12 -6.95
CA SER A 334 -2.80 -28.35 -8.32
C SER A 334 -1.26 -28.47 -8.34
N LEU A 335 -0.77 -29.66 -8.69
CA LEU A 335 0.65 -29.90 -9.04
C LEU A 335 0.88 -29.46 -10.49
N ALA A 336 1.74 -28.46 -10.68
CA ALA A 336 2.29 -28.07 -11.98
C ALA A 336 3.73 -27.55 -11.78
N PHE A 337 4.60 -27.76 -12.77
CA PHE A 337 6.05 -27.62 -12.61
C PHE A 337 6.60 -26.21 -12.85
N ASP A 338 7.82 -26.02 -12.35
CA ASP A 338 8.73 -24.91 -12.63
C ASP A 338 9.02 -24.80 -14.15
N GLU A 339 8.86 -23.61 -14.74
CA GLU A 339 9.51 -23.24 -16.00
C GLU A 339 10.02 -21.80 -15.91
N THR A 340 11.33 -21.61 -16.11
CA THR A 340 12.04 -20.41 -15.69
C THR A 340 12.18 -19.36 -16.80
N VAL A 341 11.27 -18.40 -16.83
CA VAL A 341 11.43 -17.18 -17.64
C VAL A 341 12.24 -16.15 -16.84
N VAL A 342 13.53 -15.99 -17.19
CA VAL A 342 14.39 -14.97 -16.59
C VAL A 342 14.21 -13.63 -17.31
N VAL A 343 13.25 -12.83 -16.84
CA VAL A 343 13.17 -11.39 -17.08
C VAL A 343 13.02 -10.70 -15.71
N GLY A 344 13.64 -9.53 -15.53
CA GLY A 344 13.90 -8.97 -14.21
C GLY A 344 12.67 -8.51 -13.41
N TYR A 345 12.66 -8.90 -12.12
CA TYR A 345 11.98 -8.20 -11.02
C TYR A 345 10.45 -7.99 -11.06
N ALA A 346 9.66 -9.06 -11.21
CA ALA A 346 8.38 -9.24 -10.47
C ALA A 346 7.80 -10.66 -10.61
N THR A 347 7.17 -11.18 -9.54
CA THR A 347 6.00 -12.14 -9.43
C THR A 347 6.10 -12.98 -8.12
N THR A 348 5.08 -13.02 -7.25
CA THR A 348 3.96 -14.02 -7.08
C THR A 348 4.37 -15.51 -6.98
N GLN A 349 3.69 -16.42 -6.25
CA GLN A 349 2.23 -16.60 -6.04
C GLN A 349 1.88 -17.56 -4.84
N LYS A 350 0.59 -17.74 -4.48
CA LYS A 350 -0.04 -18.90 -3.74
C LYS A 350 0.24 -19.07 -2.20
N GLU A 351 -0.58 -19.74 -1.35
CA GLU A 351 -2.03 -20.09 -1.36
C GLU A 351 -2.62 -20.52 0.03
N MET A 352 -3.95 -20.75 0.11
CA MET A 352 -4.78 -21.36 1.21
C MET A 352 -5.02 -20.53 2.50
N SER A 353 -6.06 -20.74 3.35
CA SER A 353 -7.48 -21.19 3.25
C SER A 353 -8.15 -21.04 4.67
N VAL A 354 -9.46 -21.16 4.94
CA VAL A 354 -10.68 -21.27 4.09
C VAL A 354 -11.41 -19.90 4.06
N ALA A 355 -12.51 -19.49 4.73
CA ALA A 355 -13.72 -20.06 5.37
C ALA A 355 -14.94 -19.09 5.12
N GLU A 356 -16.15 -19.30 5.67
CA GLU A 356 -17.40 -18.54 5.37
C GLU A 356 -18.38 -18.35 6.56
N ASN A 357 -19.14 -17.24 6.59
CA ASN A 357 -20.58 -17.20 6.95
C ASN A 357 -21.27 -15.85 6.65
N ASP A 358 -22.35 -15.95 5.86
CA ASP A 358 -23.57 -15.14 5.64
C ASP A 358 -23.85 -13.69 6.13
N MET A 359 -24.75 -13.04 5.35
CA MET A 359 -25.70 -11.95 5.71
C MET A 359 -25.14 -10.52 6.00
N VAL A 360 -25.81 -9.38 5.73
CA VAL A 360 -27.19 -9.07 5.23
C VAL A 360 -27.10 -8.04 4.09
N ALA A 361 -28.03 -8.07 3.11
CA ALA A 361 -28.17 -7.00 2.11
C ALA A 361 -29.03 -5.82 2.61
N GLY A 362 -28.50 -4.59 2.52
CA GLY A 362 -29.27 -3.36 2.73
C GLY A 362 -29.73 -2.79 1.39
N ALA A 363 -31.02 -2.92 1.06
CA ALA A 363 -31.59 -2.37 -0.16
C ALA A 363 -31.89 -0.87 -0.01
N VAL A 364 -31.65 -0.11 -1.08
CA VAL A 364 -32.18 1.24 -1.26
C VAL A 364 -32.95 1.23 -2.58
N GLU A 365 -34.27 1.37 -2.52
CA GLU A 365 -35.10 1.52 -3.72
C GLU A 365 -35.07 2.98 -4.17
N GLU A 366 -34.66 3.22 -5.42
CA GLU A 366 -34.94 4.49 -6.10
C GLU A 366 -35.93 4.26 -7.25
N VAL A 367 -36.97 5.11 -7.29
CA VAL A 367 -38.17 4.86 -8.08
C VAL A 367 -38.00 5.43 -9.49
N MET A 368 -37.89 4.55 -10.48
CA MET A 368 -37.93 4.94 -11.89
C MET A 368 -39.29 5.51 -12.29
N THR A 369 -39.39 6.82 -12.47
CA THR A 369 -40.51 7.45 -13.19
C THR A 369 -40.20 7.53 -14.68
N VAL A 370 -40.85 6.69 -15.49
CA VAL A 370 -40.66 6.66 -16.95
C VAL A 370 -41.31 7.89 -17.59
N GLY A 371 -40.49 8.74 -18.20
CA GLY A 371 -40.92 9.89 -19.01
C GLY A 371 -40.41 9.78 -20.44
N ASP A 372 -41.23 9.26 -21.35
CA ASP A 372 -40.90 9.10 -22.77
C ASP A 372 -41.43 10.29 -23.59
N ALA A 373 -40.53 11.15 -24.07
CA ALA A 373 -40.83 12.23 -25.01
C ALA A 373 -39.57 12.71 -25.75
N ALA A 374 -39.50 12.50 -27.06
CA ALA A 374 -38.46 13.09 -27.89
C ALA A 374 -38.69 14.61 -28.08
N ALA A 375 -37.72 15.43 -27.66
CA ALA A 375 -37.73 16.89 -27.85
C ALA A 375 -36.57 17.32 -28.76
N ALA A 376 -36.83 18.27 -29.66
CA ALA A 376 -35.82 18.89 -30.51
C ALA A 376 -34.93 19.87 -29.71
N PRO A 377 -33.67 20.12 -30.11
CA PRO A 377 -32.79 21.02 -29.38
C PRO A 377 -33.34 22.46 -29.35
N PRO A 378 -33.21 23.18 -28.21
CA PRO A 378 -33.63 24.57 -28.11
C PRO A 378 -32.72 25.50 -28.95
N PRO A 379 -33.23 26.67 -29.40
CA PRO A 379 -32.42 27.67 -30.09
C PRO A 379 -31.39 28.31 -29.14
N PRO A 380 -30.27 28.85 -29.67
CA PRO A 380 -29.26 29.53 -28.86
C PRO A 380 -29.86 30.75 -28.16
N THR A 381 -29.62 30.85 -26.85
CA THR A 381 -29.97 32.00 -26.01
C THR A 381 -28.72 32.86 -25.82
N PRO A 382 -28.82 34.21 -25.70
CA PRO A 382 -27.65 35.08 -25.77
C PRO A 382 -26.60 34.87 -24.67
N GLU A 383 -25.40 35.36 -24.96
CA GLU A 383 -24.23 35.34 -24.07
C GLU A 383 -24.54 35.93 -22.69
N VAL A 384 -24.40 35.09 -21.67
CA VAL A 384 -24.13 35.52 -20.29
C VAL A 384 -22.63 35.40 -20.10
N GLU A 385 -21.98 36.42 -19.54
CA GLU A 385 -20.56 36.36 -19.15
C GLU A 385 -20.38 35.28 -18.08
N SER A 386 -20.06 34.06 -18.52
CA SER A 386 -19.79 32.93 -17.64
C SER A 386 -18.43 33.14 -16.98
N LEU A 387 -18.43 33.29 -15.65
CA LEU A 387 -17.20 33.27 -14.85
C LEU A 387 -16.32 32.07 -15.24
N PRO A 388 -14.99 32.23 -15.31
CA PRO A 388 -14.08 31.18 -15.76
C PRO A 388 -14.26 29.91 -14.92
N GLN A 389 -14.49 28.76 -15.56
CA GLN A 389 -14.62 27.49 -14.84
C GLN A 389 -13.25 27.07 -14.32
N VAL A 390 -13.05 27.26 -13.01
CA VAL A 390 -11.84 26.88 -12.28
C VAL A 390 -11.98 25.46 -11.77
N ARG A 391 -11.10 24.58 -12.24
CA ARG A 391 -11.04 23.14 -11.96
C ARG A 391 -10.55 22.87 -10.53
N ARG A 392 -11.24 21.96 -9.83
CA ARG A 392 -11.06 21.63 -8.40
C ARG A 392 -11.01 20.11 -8.11
N ASN A 393 -11.58 19.25 -8.96
CA ASN A 393 -11.63 17.79 -8.76
C ASN A 393 -10.57 17.05 -9.60
N PHE A 394 -9.45 16.64 -8.98
CA PHE A 394 -8.33 16.01 -9.68
C PHE A 394 -8.24 14.48 -9.54
N SER A 395 -9.31 13.83 -9.06
CA SER A 395 -9.36 12.39 -8.72
C SER A 395 -8.86 11.47 -9.84
N GLU A 396 -7.84 10.63 -9.56
CA GLU A 396 -7.18 9.77 -10.56
C GLU A 396 -7.99 8.51 -10.92
N THR A 397 -9.07 8.22 -10.19
CA THR A 397 -10.07 7.21 -10.58
C THR A 397 -11.39 7.91 -10.83
N ALA A 398 -11.85 7.89 -12.09
CA ALA A 398 -13.13 8.47 -12.48
C ALA A 398 -14.31 7.60 -12.01
N PHE A 399 -14.19 6.27 -12.18
CA PHE A 399 -15.17 5.32 -11.64
C PHE A 399 -14.64 3.89 -11.56
N PHE A 400 -15.26 3.10 -10.68
CA PHE A 400 -15.16 1.64 -10.61
C PHE A 400 -16.55 1.06 -10.35
N TYR A 401 -17.16 0.43 -11.35
CA TYR A 401 -18.50 -0.16 -11.28
C TYR A 401 -18.39 -1.69 -11.38
N PRO A 402 -18.55 -2.43 -10.27
CA PRO A 402 -18.25 -3.88 -10.24
C PRO A 402 -19.36 -4.79 -10.77
N GLN A 403 -20.59 -4.29 -10.92
CA GLN A 403 -21.76 -5.11 -11.27
C GLN A 403 -22.80 -4.31 -12.08
N LEU A 404 -22.40 -3.85 -13.26
CA LEU A 404 -23.36 -3.40 -14.29
C LEU A 404 -24.05 -4.62 -14.92
N ARG A 405 -25.21 -4.42 -15.55
CA ARG A 405 -25.96 -5.48 -16.24
C ARG A 405 -26.52 -5.01 -17.57
N THR A 406 -26.65 -5.93 -18.51
CA THR A 406 -27.33 -5.71 -19.79
C THR A 406 -28.86 -5.73 -19.65
N ASN A 407 -29.54 -4.91 -20.45
CA ASN A 407 -30.98 -5.01 -20.69
C ASN A 407 -31.32 -6.16 -21.68
N GLU A 408 -32.59 -6.31 -22.05
CA GLU A 408 -33.08 -7.35 -22.99
C GLU A 408 -32.47 -7.30 -24.40
N LYS A 409 -31.84 -6.18 -24.79
CA LYS A 409 -31.13 -5.99 -26.05
C LYS A 409 -29.62 -6.24 -25.95
N GLY A 410 -29.11 -6.58 -24.77
CA GLY A 410 -27.68 -6.70 -24.51
C GLY A 410 -27.00 -5.36 -24.22
N GLU A 411 -27.74 -4.25 -24.11
CA GLU A 411 -27.20 -2.90 -23.89
C GLU A 411 -27.02 -2.61 -22.39
N THR A 412 -25.96 -1.90 -22.00
CA THR A 412 -25.82 -1.26 -20.69
C THR A 412 -25.29 0.17 -20.84
N GLN A 413 -25.53 0.99 -19.82
CA GLN A 413 -25.31 2.44 -19.83
C GLN A 413 -24.38 2.83 -18.68
N ILE A 414 -23.45 3.75 -18.93
CA ILE A 414 -22.42 4.19 -17.99
C ILE A 414 -22.47 5.72 -17.97
N ALA A 415 -23.12 6.28 -16.95
CA ALA A 415 -23.19 7.72 -16.71
C ALA A 415 -22.21 8.10 -15.59
N PHE A 416 -21.40 9.14 -15.81
CA PHE A 416 -20.40 9.62 -14.85
C PHE A 416 -20.00 11.07 -15.15
N THR A 417 -19.64 11.83 -14.12
CA THR A 417 -18.99 13.14 -14.29
C THR A 417 -17.49 12.93 -14.50
N VAL A 418 -16.92 13.54 -15.53
CA VAL A 418 -15.50 13.47 -15.86
C VAL A 418 -14.68 14.24 -14.80
N PRO A 419 -13.66 13.64 -14.15
CA PRO A 419 -12.78 14.41 -13.26
C PRO A 419 -12.08 15.54 -14.01
N GLU A 420 -11.79 16.63 -13.31
CA GLU A 420 -11.28 17.87 -13.91
C GLU A 420 -9.77 17.85 -14.22
N SER A 421 -9.14 16.67 -14.13
CA SER A 421 -7.78 16.41 -14.62
C SER A 421 -7.74 16.45 -16.15
N ASN A 422 -6.86 17.30 -16.70
CA ASN A 422 -6.52 17.30 -18.12
C ASN A 422 -5.56 16.14 -18.43
N THR A 423 -6.09 14.94 -18.64
CA THR A 423 -5.32 13.68 -18.69
C THR A 423 -5.83 12.69 -19.72
N ARG A 424 -5.06 11.61 -19.94
CA ARG A 424 -5.48 10.43 -20.70
C ARG A 424 -6.01 9.37 -19.74
N TRP A 425 -7.26 8.99 -19.91
CA TRP A 425 -7.91 7.93 -19.15
C TRP A 425 -7.76 6.57 -19.84
N ARG A 426 -7.56 5.50 -19.05
CA ARG A 426 -7.61 4.10 -19.51
C ARG A 426 -8.92 3.46 -19.04
N PHE A 427 -9.86 3.30 -19.96
CA PHE A 427 -11.18 2.71 -19.72
C PHE A 427 -11.16 1.22 -20.05
N ARG A 428 -11.62 0.38 -19.12
CA ARG A 428 -11.67 -1.08 -19.27
C ARG A 428 -13.06 -1.62 -18.95
N LEU A 429 -13.45 -2.65 -19.69
CA LEU A 429 -14.66 -3.45 -19.52
C LEU A 429 -14.32 -4.95 -19.53
N LEU A 430 -15.02 -5.70 -18.69
CA LEU A 430 -15.09 -7.15 -18.76
C LEU A 430 -16.55 -7.58 -18.59
N ALA A 431 -17.04 -8.45 -19.46
CA ALA A 431 -18.39 -9.01 -19.44
C ALA A 431 -18.36 -10.54 -19.31
N HIS A 432 -19.31 -11.12 -18.59
CA HIS A 432 -19.55 -12.57 -18.56
C HIS A 432 -21.05 -12.91 -18.43
N ASP A 433 -21.42 -14.12 -18.85
CA ASP A 433 -22.78 -14.67 -18.72
C ASP A 433 -22.83 -15.82 -17.66
N ARG A 434 -23.88 -16.66 -17.70
CA ARG A 434 -24.04 -17.83 -16.81
C ARG A 434 -23.38 -19.09 -17.38
N GLU A 435 -23.17 -19.11 -18.68
CA GLU A 435 -22.62 -20.19 -19.49
C GLU A 435 -21.08 -20.19 -19.45
N LEU A 436 -20.48 -19.23 -18.74
CA LEU A 436 -19.05 -18.89 -18.67
C LEU A 436 -18.45 -18.49 -20.02
N SER A 437 -19.28 -17.88 -20.88
CA SER A 437 -18.81 -17.06 -21.98
C SER A 437 -18.33 -15.72 -21.42
N SER A 438 -17.32 -15.13 -22.07
CA SER A 438 -16.74 -13.87 -21.61
C SER A 438 -16.20 -13.02 -22.75
N GLY A 439 -16.11 -11.72 -22.52
CA GLY A 439 -15.57 -10.75 -23.45
C GLY A 439 -15.01 -9.54 -22.71
N SER A 440 -14.07 -8.83 -23.33
CA SER A 440 -13.50 -7.61 -22.75
C SER A 440 -13.37 -6.51 -23.81
N ALA A 441 -13.30 -5.27 -23.36
CA ALA A 441 -12.96 -4.13 -24.20
C ALA A 441 -12.07 -3.17 -23.42
N GLU A 442 -11.12 -2.54 -24.11
CA GLU A 442 -10.28 -1.48 -23.55
C GLU A 442 -10.25 -0.31 -24.54
N ALA A 443 -10.37 0.90 -24.03
CA ALA A 443 -10.31 2.13 -24.81
C ALA A 443 -9.59 3.23 -24.03
N PHE A 444 -9.19 4.28 -24.75
CA PHE A 444 -8.57 5.46 -24.18
C PHE A 444 -9.36 6.70 -24.59
N THR A 445 -9.52 7.62 -23.64
CA THR A 445 -10.11 8.93 -23.89
C THR A 445 -9.23 10.02 -23.28
N ILE A 446 -9.28 11.23 -23.83
CA ILE A 446 -8.46 12.37 -23.40
C ILE A 446 -9.40 13.47 -22.91
N SER A 447 -9.21 13.85 -21.64
CA SER A 447 -9.80 15.03 -21.03
C SER A 447 -8.89 16.23 -21.33
N GLN A 448 -9.38 17.22 -22.07
CA GLN A 448 -8.60 18.40 -22.46
C GLN A 448 -9.50 19.62 -22.75
N LYS A 449 -8.90 20.81 -22.76
CA LYS A 449 -9.53 22.09 -23.16
C LYS A 449 -8.71 22.78 -24.24
N GLU A 450 -9.31 23.74 -24.95
CA GLU A 450 -8.70 24.44 -26.09
C GLU A 450 -7.61 25.43 -25.66
N LEU A 451 -7.83 26.08 -24.52
CA LEU A 451 -6.78 26.68 -23.69
C LEU A 451 -6.63 25.80 -22.44
N MET A 452 -5.40 25.50 -22.05
CA MET A 452 -5.10 24.73 -20.84
C MET A 452 -4.06 25.46 -19.98
N VAL A 453 -4.30 25.47 -18.68
CA VAL A 453 -3.31 25.82 -17.65
C VAL A 453 -2.92 24.59 -16.84
N THR A 454 -1.65 24.48 -16.44
CA THR A 454 -1.12 23.30 -15.72
C THR A 454 -0.03 23.75 -14.72
N PRO A 455 -0.40 24.07 -13.47
CA PRO A 455 0.52 24.46 -12.40
C PRO A 455 1.46 23.34 -11.94
N ASN A 456 2.71 23.70 -11.64
CA ASN A 456 3.71 22.84 -10.98
C ASN A 456 3.65 23.04 -9.45
N MET A 457 2.54 22.63 -8.84
CA MET A 457 2.28 22.85 -7.42
C MET A 457 3.33 22.17 -6.51
N PRO A 458 3.81 22.83 -5.44
CA PRO A 458 4.49 22.14 -4.35
C PRO A 458 3.48 21.29 -3.56
N ARG A 459 3.95 20.24 -2.89
CA ARG A 459 3.08 19.42 -2.00
C ARG A 459 2.68 20.16 -0.72
N PHE A 460 3.54 21.07 -0.26
CA PHE A 460 3.38 21.92 0.93
C PHE A 460 4.36 23.11 0.81
N LEU A 461 4.22 24.11 1.68
CA LEU A 461 5.22 25.17 1.88
C LEU A 461 5.59 25.26 3.38
N ARG A 462 6.65 25.99 3.74
CA ARG A 462 6.90 26.41 5.13
C ARG A 462 6.78 27.92 5.31
N GLU A 463 6.37 28.32 6.52
CA GLU A 463 6.40 29.73 6.94
C GLU A 463 7.78 30.34 6.64
N GLY A 464 7.79 31.57 6.12
CA GLY A 464 9.02 32.26 5.75
C GLY A 464 9.77 31.66 4.55
N ASP A 465 9.20 30.71 3.81
CA ASP A 465 9.73 30.32 2.49
C ASP A 465 9.55 31.47 1.48
N HIS A 466 10.55 31.66 0.62
CA HIS A 466 10.41 32.43 -0.61
C HIS A 466 10.12 31.42 -1.73
N ALA A 467 8.84 31.24 -2.03
CA ALA A 467 8.35 30.20 -2.91
C ALA A 467 8.17 30.70 -4.34
N THR A 468 8.37 29.80 -5.31
CA THR A 468 8.05 30.02 -6.72
C THR A 468 7.05 28.96 -7.17
N ILE A 469 5.92 29.39 -7.72
CA ILE A 469 4.97 28.50 -8.41
C ILE A 469 5.04 28.81 -9.89
N SER A 470 5.46 27.83 -10.69
CA SER A 470 5.39 27.90 -12.14
C SER A 470 4.12 27.24 -12.68
N SER A 471 3.67 27.67 -13.85
CA SER A 471 2.54 27.07 -14.55
C SER A 471 2.77 27.08 -16.05
N LYS A 472 2.42 25.97 -16.69
CA LYS A 472 2.45 25.83 -18.14
C LYS A 472 1.11 26.24 -18.73
N ILE A 473 1.13 27.14 -19.72
CA ILE A 473 -0.03 27.51 -20.52
C ILE A 473 0.13 26.86 -21.89
N SER A 474 -0.93 26.21 -22.39
CA SER A 474 -0.92 25.52 -23.69
C SER A 474 -2.14 25.89 -24.53
N ASN A 475 -1.90 26.23 -25.79
CA ASN A 475 -2.95 26.45 -26.79
C ASN A 475 -3.12 25.18 -27.62
N LEU A 476 -4.24 24.49 -27.42
CA LEU A 476 -4.65 23.30 -28.19
C LEU A 476 -5.73 23.62 -29.24
N SER A 477 -6.03 24.90 -29.47
CA SER A 477 -6.89 25.36 -30.57
C SER A 477 -6.13 25.48 -31.90
N ASP A 478 -6.86 25.50 -33.01
CA ASP A 478 -6.31 25.71 -34.36
C ASP A 478 -5.91 27.18 -34.66
N SER A 479 -5.96 28.07 -33.66
CA SER A 479 -5.83 29.53 -33.83
C SER A 479 -4.70 30.16 -33.00
N LEU A 480 -4.33 31.41 -33.30
CA LEU A 480 -3.45 32.21 -32.44
C LEU A 480 -4.25 32.76 -31.25
N LEU A 481 -3.94 32.33 -30.04
CA LEU A 481 -4.53 32.90 -28.82
C LEU A 481 -3.68 34.04 -28.26
N LYS A 482 -4.37 35.07 -27.77
CA LYS A 482 -3.83 36.16 -26.94
C LYS A 482 -4.69 36.26 -25.69
N GLY A 483 -4.06 36.56 -24.56
CA GLY A 483 -4.74 36.48 -23.29
C GLY A 483 -3.86 36.91 -22.13
N GLU A 484 -4.40 36.74 -20.93
CA GLU A 484 -3.72 37.05 -19.67
C GLU A 484 -3.87 35.87 -18.72
N VAL A 485 -2.86 35.65 -17.88
CA VAL A 485 -2.89 34.65 -16.82
C VAL A 485 -2.72 35.34 -15.47
N THR A 486 -3.54 34.96 -14.50
CA THR A 486 -3.57 35.54 -13.16
C THR A 486 -3.32 34.47 -12.11
N MET A 487 -2.44 34.75 -11.13
CA MET A 487 -2.35 33.96 -9.89
C MET A 487 -2.96 34.73 -8.72
N GLN A 488 -3.80 34.05 -7.93
CA GLN A 488 -4.41 34.54 -6.70
C GLN A 488 -4.06 33.61 -5.53
N LEU A 489 -3.80 34.21 -4.37
CA LEU A 489 -3.58 33.52 -3.10
C LEU A 489 -4.70 33.89 -2.12
N PHE A 490 -5.34 32.88 -1.53
CA PHE A 490 -6.58 33.04 -0.77
C PHE A 490 -6.67 32.04 0.38
N ASN A 491 -7.51 32.31 1.38
CA ASN A 491 -7.81 31.38 2.46
C ASN A 491 -8.84 30.35 1.96
N PRO A 492 -8.53 29.05 1.90
CA PRO A 492 -9.43 28.05 1.32
C PRO A 492 -10.68 27.76 2.18
N LEU A 493 -10.74 28.28 3.41
CA LEU A 493 -11.91 28.14 4.30
C LEU A 493 -12.90 29.31 4.17
N THR A 494 -12.45 30.51 3.80
CA THR A 494 -13.30 31.72 3.64
C THR A 494 -13.46 32.20 2.19
N GLU A 495 -12.67 31.64 1.27
CA GLU A 495 -12.46 32.09 -0.12
C GLU A 495 -11.93 33.54 -0.28
N GLU A 496 -11.55 34.21 0.81
CA GLU A 496 -11.01 35.58 0.82
C GLU A 496 -9.52 35.65 0.40
N LEU A 497 -9.13 36.67 -0.36
CA LEU A 497 -7.75 36.90 -0.78
C LEU A 497 -6.84 37.27 0.41
N ILE A 498 -5.66 36.66 0.50
CA ILE A 498 -4.67 36.93 1.55
C ILE A 498 -3.84 38.15 1.13
N SER A 499 -4.34 39.34 1.47
CA SER A 499 -3.73 40.63 1.11
C SER A 499 -2.34 40.89 1.69
N GLU A 500 -1.91 40.09 2.68
CA GLU A 500 -0.57 40.11 3.27
C GLU A 500 0.50 39.53 2.33
N ILE A 501 0.13 38.64 1.41
CA ILE A 501 1.08 38.06 0.44
C ILE A 501 1.10 38.92 -0.83
N ARG A 502 2.19 39.67 -1.00
CA ARG A 502 2.47 40.37 -2.27
C ARG A 502 3.00 39.40 -3.31
N ILE A 503 2.36 39.40 -4.48
CA ILE A 503 2.86 38.82 -5.73
C ILE A 503 3.18 40.00 -6.66
N ASP A 504 4.42 40.11 -7.11
CA ASP A 504 4.76 41.02 -8.20
C ASP A 504 4.37 40.38 -9.55
N ASP A 505 3.86 41.20 -10.49
CA ASP A 505 3.33 40.77 -11.78
C ASP A 505 2.31 39.60 -11.70
N ALA A 506 1.39 39.70 -10.73
CA ALA A 506 0.32 38.72 -10.48
C ALA A 506 -0.58 38.43 -11.69
N VAL A 507 -0.63 39.34 -12.67
CA VAL A 507 -1.24 39.17 -13.99
C VAL A 507 -0.14 39.28 -15.05
N MET A 508 -0.03 38.28 -15.94
CA MET A 508 0.96 38.25 -17.02
C MET A 508 0.29 38.04 -18.39
N PRO A 509 0.59 38.84 -19.42
CA PRO A 509 0.05 38.63 -20.76
C PRO A 509 0.78 37.51 -21.51
N PHE A 510 0.04 36.72 -22.30
CA PHE A 510 0.60 35.68 -23.18
C PHE A 510 0.13 35.82 -24.63
N THR A 511 0.88 35.20 -25.55
CA THR A 511 0.50 35.04 -26.96
C THR A 511 1.05 33.70 -27.46
N LEU A 512 0.15 32.80 -27.87
CA LEU A 512 0.47 31.41 -28.21
C LEU A 512 -0.07 31.04 -29.58
N ALA A 513 0.80 30.56 -30.47
CA ALA A 513 0.39 29.92 -31.71
C ALA A 513 -0.36 28.60 -31.45
N ALA A 514 -1.09 28.11 -32.45
CA ALA A 514 -1.76 26.81 -32.40
C ALA A 514 -0.75 25.69 -32.07
N GLY A 515 -1.06 24.86 -31.08
CA GLY A 515 -0.19 23.79 -30.58
C GLY A 515 1.03 24.25 -29.75
N ALA A 516 1.18 25.54 -29.48
CA ALA A 516 2.30 26.08 -28.69
C ALA A 516 2.00 26.13 -27.19
N SER A 517 3.08 26.13 -26.40
CA SER A 517 3.04 26.36 -24.96
C SER A 517 4.02 27.46 -24.54
N THR A 518 3.77 28.08 -23.40
CA THR A 518 4.74 28.90 -22.66
C THR A 518 4.63 28.58 -21.17
N ASP A 519 5.70 28.79 -20.44
CA ASP A 519 5.73 28.66 -18.99
C ASP A 519 5.75 30.07 -18.38
N VAL A 520 5.04 30.25 -17.27
CA VAL A 520 5.03 31.46 -16.44
C VAL A 520 5.39 31.07 -15.00
N ALA A 521 5.90 32.01 -14.21
CA ALA A 521 6.25 31.77 -12.82
C ALA A 521 6.04 33.01 -11.94
N TRP A 522 5.47 32.79 -10.76
CA TRP A 522 5.29 33.82 -9.74
C TRP A 522 6.09 33.47 -8.50
N SER A 523 6.86 34.44 -8.01
CA SER A 523 7.61 34.34 -6.76
C SER A 523 6.93 35.18 -5.67
N PHE A 524 6.84 34.63 -4.46
CA PHE A 524 6.26 35.32 -3.30
C PHE A 524 6.96 34.92 -1.99
N ALA A 525 6.88 35.78 -0.99
CA ALA A 525 7.32 35.48 0.38
C ALA A 525 6.12 35.06 1.22
N LEU A 526 6.22 33.92 1.92
CA LEU A 526 5.14 33.42 2.77
C LEU A 526 5.28 33.92 4.22
N PRO A 527 4.33 34.68 4.78
CA PRO A 527 4.40 35.12 6.18
C PRO A 527 4.12 33.96 7.16
N THR A 528 4.33 34.24 8.45
CA THR A 528 3.96 33.34 9.56
C THR A 528 2.48 33.44 9.91
N GLY A 529 1.88 32.36 10.42
CA GLY A 529 0.50 32.34 10.92
C GLY A 529 -0.56 31.87 9.92
N ILE A 530 -0.15 31.43 8.72
CA ILE A 530 -1.02 30.77 7.73
C ILE A 530 -0.86 29.25 7.89
N ASP A 531 -1.95 28.52 8.15
CA ASP A 531 -1.94 27.04 8.19
C ASP A 531 -2.21 26.42 6.79
N LEU A 532 -2.97 27.13 5.96
CA LEU A 532 -3.53 26.67 4.69
C LEU A 532 -3.49 27.78 3.65
N LEU A 533 -2.90 27.50 2.48
CA LEU A 533 -2.79 28.44 1.38
C LEU A 533 -3.58 27.92 0.17
N GLY A 534 -4.68 28.59 -0.17
CA GLY A 534 -5.39 28.39 -1.42
C GLY A 534 -4.62 29.09 -2.55
N VAL A 535 -4.36 28.37 -3.63
CA VAL A 535 -3.72 28.89 -4.85
C VAL A 535 -4.68 28.71 -6.01
N ARG A 536 -5.01 29.79 -6.70
CA ARG A 536 -5.87 29.79 -7.89
C ARG A 536 -5.10 30.42 -9.04
N ILE A 537 -4.94 29.70 -10.14
CA ILE A 537 -4.32 30.20 -11.37
C ILE A 537 -5.35 30.10 -12.48
N VAL A 538 -5.60 31.20 -13.20
CA VAL A 538 -6.58 31.28 -14.28
C VAL A 538 -5.93 31.92 -15.51
N ALA A 539 -6.01 31.27 -16.65
CA ALA A 539 -5.62 31.80 -17.96
C ALA A 539 -6.87 32.08 -18.80
N GLU A 540 -6.99 33.30 -19.30
CA GLU A 540 -8.14 33.79 -20.06
C GLU A 540 -7.71 34.35 -21.41
N SER A 541 -8.59 34.24 -22.40
CA SER A 541 -8.45 34.76 -23.75
C SER A 541 -9.85 35.12 -24.30
N GLU A 542 -9.91 35.83 -25.42
CA GLU A 542 -11.17 36.29 -26.06
C GLU A 542 -12.22 35.17 -26.26
N PHE A 543 -11.78 33.91 -26.43
CA PHE A 543 -12.67 32.77 -26.74
C PHE A 543 -12.63 31.61 -25.73
N PHE A 544 -11.59 31.53 -24.88
CA PHE A 544 -11.37 30.38 -24.01
C PHE A 544 -10.79 30.79 -22.65
N SER A 545 -11.24 30.13 -21.59
CA SER A 545 -10.70 30.26 -20.24
C SER A 545 -10.43 28.88 -19.60
N ASP A 546 -9.33 28.79 -18.85
CA ASP A 546 -9.03 27.63 -18.02
C ASP A 546 -8.35 28.04 -16.72
N GLY A 547 -8.76 27.42 -15.62
CA GLY A 547 -8.16 27.68 -14.32
C GLY A 547 -8.06 26.42 -13.49
N GLU A 548 -7.11 26.40 -12.56
CA GLU A 548 -7.02 25.39 -11.51
C GLU A 548 -6.99 26.06 -10.13
N GLN A 549 -7.61 25.40 -9.16
CA GLN A 549 -7.58 25.81 -7.76
C GLN A 549 -7.13 24.66 -6.87
N HIS A 550 -6.04 24.89 -6.15
CA HIS A 550 -5.36 23.95 -5.27
C HIS A 550 -5.35 24.49 -3.83
N ALA A 551 -5.20 23.60 -2.85
CA ALA A 551 -5.04 23.96 -1.44
C ALA A 551 -3.77 23.31 -0.89
N LEU A 552 -2.87 24.12 -0.34
CA LEU A 552 -1.56 23.70 0.16
C LEU A 552 -1.52 23.73 1.69
N ALA A 553 -0.89 22.72 2.29
CA ALA A 553 -0.44 22.80 3.67
C ALA A 553 0.69 23.83 3.79
N VAL A 554 0.59 24.71 4.78
CA VAL A 554 1.71 25.55 5.22
C VAL A 554 2.16 25.03 6.58
N LEU A 555 3.38 24.49 6.63
CA LEU A 555 3.95 23.91 7.84
C LEU A 555 4.79 24.97 8.57
N PRO A 556 4.77 25.01 9.91
CA PRO A 556 5.51 26.00 10.67
C PRO A 556 7.03 25.82 10.49
N ASN A 557 7.77 26.93 10.53
CA ASN A 557 9.24 26.88 10.60
C ASN A 557 9.77 26.82 12.06
N ARG A 558 8.85 26.91 13.02
CA ARG A 558 9.08 26.87 14.47
C ARG A 558 8.60 25.55 15.05
N MET A 559 9.18 25.15 16.18
CA MET A 559 8.70 24.01 16.97
C MET A 559 7.65 24.49 17.97
N LEU A 560 6.50 23.83 18.05
CA LEU A 560 5.55 24.08 19.14
C LEU A 560 6.06 23.41 20.42
N VAL A 561 6.51 24.23 21.38
CA VAL A 561 6.83 23.78 22.73
C VAL A 561 5.54 23.73 23.54
N THR A 562 5.26 22.60 24.19
CA THR A 562 4.14 22.46 25.13
C THR A 562 4.70 22.23 26.54
N GLU A 563 4.53 23.23 27.40
CA GLU A 563 4.81 23.15 28.84
C GLU A 563 3.51 22.82 29.60
N SER A 564 3.63 22.15 30.75
CA SER A 564 2.45 21.81 31.56
C SER A 564 2.70 21.96 33.06
N MET A 565 1.74 22.58 33.75
CA MET A 565 1.64 22.63 35.19
C MET A 565 0.49 21.72 35.62
N ARG A 566 0.79 20.67 36.39
CA ARG A 566 -0.23 19.77 36.95
C ARG A 566 -0.87 20.39 38.19
N MET A 567 -2.16 20.18 38.36
CA MET A 567 -2.96 20.68 39.49
C MET A 567 -3.72 19.52 40.11
N ASP A 568 -3.27 19.04 41.27
CA ASP A 568 -3.83 17.90 41.96
C ASP A 568 -4.21 18.20 43.41
N LEU A 569 -5.37 17.68 43.81
CA LEU A 569 -5.99 17.87 45.12
C LEU A 569 -6.54 16.54 45.66
N ASN A 570 -6.40 16.32 46.95
CA ASN A 570 -6.59 15.03 47.63
C ASN A 570 -7.87 14.99 48.48
N GLY A 571 -9.00 15.35 47.87
CA GLY A 571 -10.28 15.56 48.55
C GLY A 571 -10.52 17.04 48.82
N SER A 572 -11.29 17.36 49.86
CA SER A 572 -11.65 18.74 50.22
C SER A 572 -10.45 19.57 50.70
N GLU A 573 -9.76 20.23 49.78
CA GLU A 573 -8.67 21.18 50.06
C GLU A 573 -8.64 22.35 49.05
N THR A 574 -7.95 23.43 49.42
CA THR A 574 -7.68 24.61 48.58
C THR A 574 -6.18 24.72 48.36
N LYS A 575 -5.73 24.81 47.11
CA LYS A 575 -4.30 24.79 46.75
C LYS A 575 -4.02 25.76 45.59
N GLN A 576 -2.90 26.48 45.69
CA GLN A 576 -2.38 27.37 44.65
C GLN A 576 -1.19 26.72 43.95
N PHE A 577 -1.05 26.96 42.65
CA PHE A 577 -0.03 26.41 41.76
C PHE A 577 0.58 27.53 40.90
N THR A 578 1.88 27.45 40.59
CA THR A 578 2.59 28.43 39.75
C THR A 578 3.29 27.79 38.55
N MET A 579 3.15 28.42 37.38
CA MET A 579 3.87 28.11 36.16
C MET A 579 4.91 29.21 35.93
N ASP A 580 6.06 29.06 36.58
CA ASP A 580 7.07 30.12 36.72
C ASP A 580 7.55 30.66 35.36
N ARG A 581 7.65 29.81 34.32
CA ARG A 581 8.08 30.23 32.97
C ARG A 581 7.05 31.07 32.21
N LEU A 582 5.78 31.03 32.61
CA LEU A 582 4.73 31.94 32.13
C LEU A 582 4.72 33.25 32.94
N LEU A 583 5.00 33.17 34.24
CA LEU A 583 5.10 34.34 35.13
C LEU A 583 6.32 35.22 34.79
N GLU A 584 7.46 34.63 34.41
CA GLU A 584 8.75 35.33 34.24
C GLU A 584 9.18 35.55 32.77
N SER A 585 8.50 34.92 31.79
CA SER A 585 8.77 35.01 30.33
C SER A 585 10.23 34.74 29.90
N SER A 586 10.59 33.46 29.77
CA SER A 586 11.99 33.03 29.63
C SER A 586 12.63 33.08 28.23
N SER A 587 11.99 33.65 27.19
CA SER A 587 12.58 33.71 25.83
C SER A 587 12.10 34.94 25.04
N PRO A 588 13.00 35.66 24.32
CA PRO A 588 12.64 36.80 23.47
C PRO A 588 12.10 36.38 22.08
N THR A 589 12.07 35.09 21.74
CA THR A 589 11.50 34.58 20.47
C THR A 589 10.39 33.54 20.63
N ALA A 590 9.95 33.29 21.87
CA ALA A 590 8.74 32.54 22.14
C ALA A 590 7.49 33.34 21.73
N GLU A 591 6.73 32.84 20.76
CA GLU A 591 5.42 33.38 20.40
C GLU A 591 4.31 32.54 21.06
N GLU A 592 3.60 33.12 22.05
CA GLU A 592 2.49 32.45 22.73
C GLU A 592 1.39 32.05 21.73
N TYR A 593 1.06 30.76 21.70
CA TYR A 593 0.04 30.20 20.82
C TYR A 593 -1.26 29.95 21.58
N ARG A 594 -1.20 29.19 22.68
CA ARG A 594 -2.38 28.80 23.48
C ARG A 594 -2.04 28.54 24.93
N LEU A 595 -2.90 29.01 25.83
CA LEU A 595 -2.98 28.54 27.22
C LEU A 595 -4.28 27.73 27.38
N THR A 596 -4.20 26.51 27.92
CA THR A 596 -5.35 25.60 28.07
C THR A 596 -5.45 25.14 29.51
N LEU A 597 -6.59 25.39 30.15
CA LEU A 597 -6.96 24.77 31.42
C LEU A 597 -7.82 23.54 31.14
N GLU A 598 -7.38 22.36 31.57
CA GLU A 598 -8.23 21.17 31.67
C GLU A 598 -8.39 20.78 33.14
N PHE A 599 -9.61 20.49 33.60
CA PHE A 599 -9.85 20.08 34.97
C PHE A 599 -10.97 19.03 35.07
N ALA A 600 -10.83 18.08 35.99
CA ALA A 600 -11.76 16.97 36.23
C ALA A 600 -11.99 16.72 37.73
N SER A 601 -13.25 16.77 38.17
CA SER A 601 -13.68 16.33 39.51
C SER A 601 -13.82 14.80 39.65
N SER A 602 -13.61 14.03 38.56
CA SER A 602 -13.50 12.56 38.58
C SER A 602 -12.27 12.13 37.75
N PRO A 603 -11.17 11.69 38.39
CA PRO A 603 -9.93 11.35 37.66
C PRO A 603 -10.02 10.08 36.81
N ALA A 604 -11.04 9.23 37.04
CA ALA A 604 -11.29 8.07 36.19
C ALA A 604 -11.68 8.48 34.76
N TRP A 605 -12.35 9.63 34.58
CA TRP A 605 -12.67 10.17 33.27
C TRP A 605 -11.42 10.62 32.50
N TYR A 606 -10.43 11.19 33.19
CA TYR A 606 -9.16 11.65 32.61
C TYR A 606 -8.32 10.51 32.01
N ALA A 607 -8.55 9.26 32.43
CA ALA A 607 -7.96 8.06 31.83
C ALA A 607 -8.69 7.59 30.55
N VAL A 608 -10.03 7.60 30.55
CA VAL A 608 -10.84 7.18 29.39
C VAL A 608 -10.61 8.08 28.17
N GLN A 609 -10.33 9.37 28.38
CA GLN A 609 -9.98 10.33 27.32
C GLN A 609 -8.73 9.95 26.50
N ALA A 610 -7.87 9.04 26.99
CA ALA A 610 -6.69 8.59 26.27
C ALA A 610 -6.98 7.54 25.18
N LEU A 611 -8.15 6.87 25.22
CA LEU A 611 -8.47 5.76 24.32
C LEU A 611 -8.67 6.15 22.84
N PRO A 612 -9.35 7.27 22.47
CA PRO A 612 -9.57 7.61 21.06
C PRO A 612 -8.27 7.87 20.28
N VAL A 613 -7.26 8.45 20.92
CA VAL A 613 -5.94 8.71 20.32
C VAL A 613 -5.24 7.41 19.92
N MET A 614 -5.52 6.32 20.64
CA MET A 614 -5.00 4.98 20.33
C MET A 614 -5.89 4.18 19.37
N SER A 615 -7.08 4.67 18.98
CA SER A 615 -8.01 3.92 18.11
C SER A 615 -7.82 4.19 16.61
N ASP A 616 -7.00 5.18 16.26
CA ASP A 616 -6.57 5.50 14.90
C ASP A 616 -5.02 5.44 14.81
N PRO A 617 -4.42 4.40 14.20
CA PRO A 617 -2.99 4.13 14.33
C PRO A 617 -2.14 4.97 13.36
N ALA A 618 -1.35 5.90 13.89
CA ALA A 618 -0.45 6.78 13.15
C ALA A 618 0.74 6.11 12.40
N SER A 619 0.80 4.77 12.36
CA SER A 619 1.76 4.02 11.52
C SER A 619 1.30 2.56 11.30
N ASP A 620 1.65 1.99 10.14
CA ASP A 620 1.24 0.64 9.71
C ASP A 620 2.09 -0.47 10.36
N ASN A 621 2.14 -0.49 11.70
CA ASN A 621 3.01 -1.36 12.50
C ASN A 621 2.22 -2.18 13.54
N ALA A 622 2.73 -3.33 13.95
CA ALA A 622 1.97 -4.30 14.76
C ALA A 622 1.60 -3.80 16.16
N VAL A 623 2.43 -2.97 16.77
CA VAL A 623 2.12 -2.31 18.05
C VAL A 623 0.98 -1.30 17.90
N ALA A 624 1.02 -0.49 16.83
CA ALA A 624 -0.01 0.52 16.59
C ALA A 624 -1.37 -0.10 16.25
N TRP A 625 -1.41 -1.11 15.38
CA TRP A 625 -2.64 -1.86 15.09
C TRP A 625 -3.14 -2.66 16.30
N PHE A 626 -2.26 -3.14 17.17
CA PHE A 626 -2.68 -3.80 18.40
C PHE A 626 -3.27 -2.81 19.41
N ALA A 627 -2.69 -1.61 19.53
CA ALA A 627 -3.27 -0.53 20.34
C ALA A 627 -4.65 -0.09 19.81
N ALA A 628 -4.85 -0.02 18.50
CA ALA A 628 -6.16 0.26 17.90
C ALA A 628 -7.18 -0.85 18.15
N TYR A 629 -6.77 -2.12 18.06
CA TYR A 629 -7.62 -3.26 18.42
C TYR A 629 -7.99 -3.25 19.91
N TYR A 630 -7.02 -2.97 20.79
CA TYR A 630 -7.20 -3.00 22.24
C TYR A 630 -8.06 -1.82 22.72
N SER A 631 -7.75 -0.59 22.28
CA SER A 631 -8.48 0.63 22.67
C SER A 631 -9.94 0.56 22.24
N THR A 632 -10.22 0.07 21.03
CA THR A 632 -11.59 -0.17 20.53
C THR A 632 -12.32 -1.28 21.30
N SER A 633 -11.63 -2.40 21.61
CA SER A 633 -12.20 -3.48 22.44
C SER A 633 -12.55 -2.99 23.84
N LEU A 634 -11.68 -2.20 24.46
CA LEU A 634 -11.88 -1.65 25.80
C LEU A 634 -12.94 -0.54 25.81
N GLY A 635 -13.01 0.32 24.78
CA GLY A 635 -14.07 1.31 24.61
C GLY A 635 -15.46 0.66 24.55
N ALA A 636 -15.62 -0.35 23.69
CA ALA A 636 -16.86 -1.13 23.60
C ALA A 636 -17.22 -1.85 24.92
N TYR A 637 -16.23 -2.30 25.69
CA TYR A 637 -16.45 -2.86 27.03
C TYR A 637 -16.89 -1.80 28.05
N ILE A 638 -16.27 -0.62 28.06
CA ILE A 638 -16.62 0.49 28.98
C ILE A 638 -18.05 0.96 28.72
N GLY A 639 -18.41 1.19 27.45
CA GLY A 639 -19.76 1.64 27.06
C GLY A 639 -20.88 0.64 27.39
N LYS A 640 -20.54 -0.65 27.58
CA LYS A 640 -21.43 -1.70 28.06
C LYS A 640 -21.46 -1.83 29.59
N SER A 641 -20.32 -1.62 30.25
CA SER A 641 -20.15 -1.88 31.69
C SER A 641 -20.45 -0.68 32.59
N TYR A 642 -20.39 0.55 32.07
CA TYR A 642 -20.60 1.78 32.85
C TYR A 642 -21.70 2.67 32.23
N PRO A 643 -23.00 2.40 32.50
CA PRO A 643 -24.13 3.10 31.87
C PRO A 643 -24.15 4.63 32.03
N ARG A 644 -23.43 5.19 33.01
CA ARG A 644 -23.22 6.65 33.14
C ARG A 644 -22.43 7.24 31.97
N VAL A 645 -21.44 6.52 31.45
CA VAL A 645 -20.65 6.94 30.28
C VAL A 645 -21.53 6.96 29.04
N THR A 646 -22.34 5.92 28.84
CA THR A 646 -23.33 5.82 27.76
C THR A 646 -24.33 6.97 27.82
N ALA A 647 -24.93 7.23 28.99
CA ALA A 647 -25.91 8.31 29.17
C ALA A 647 -25.35 9.73 28.94
N MET A 648 -24.04 9.94 29.16
CA MET A 648 -23.36 11.20 28.87
C MET A 648 -23.03 11.33 27.36
N VAL A 649 -22.59 10.25 26.70
CA VAL A 649 -22.39 10.21 25.25
C VAL A 649 -23.71 10.47 24.51
N ASP A 650 -24.79 9.85 24.98
CA ASP A 650 -26.17 10.07 24.56
C ASP A 650 -26.65 11.51 24.76
N ALA A 651 -26.06 12.27 25.69
CA ALA A 651 -26.37 13.69 25.92
C ALA A 651 -25.62 14.57 24.92
N TRP A 652 -24.32 14.37 24.73
CA TRP A 652 -23.51 15.09 23.74
C TRP A 652 -24.02 14.91 22.30
N GLN A 653 -24.54 13.72 21.96
CA GLN A 653 -25.20 13.50 20.66
C GLN A 653 -26.51 14.31 20.50
N LYS A 654 -27.18 14.68 21.60
CA LYS A 654 -28.44 15.45 21.60
C LYS A 654 -28.22 16.96 21.73
N GLU A 655 -27.10 17.38 22.30
CA GLU A 655 -26.72 18.81 22.44
C GLU A 655 -26.30 19.47 21.12
N GLY A 656 -26.14 18.70 20.04
CA GLY A 656 -26.33 19.22 18.68
C GLY A 656 -25.12 19.92 18.05
N GLY A 657 -23.92 19.30 18.13
CA GLY A 657 -22.79 19.71 17.30
C GLY A 657 -23.06 19.47 15.81
N SER A 658 -23.37 20.53 15.06
CA SER A 658 -23.50 20.45 13.59
C SER A 658 -22.13 20.16 12.96
N GLY A 659 -21.93 18.93 12.47
CA GLY A 659 -20.63 18.41 11.98
C GLY A 659 -20.11 18.99 10.66
N ALA A 660 -20.27 20.29 10.43
CA ALA A 660 -19.89 21.01 9.22
C ALA A 660 -19.25 22.37 9.58
N SER A 661 -17.93 22.35 9.86
CA SER A 661 -17.11 23.55 10.03
C SER A 661 -15.70 23.37 9.45
N LEU A 662 -14.97 22.32 9.88
CA LEU A 662 -13.63 21.99 9.37
C LEU A 662 -13.55 20.61 8.70
N GLN A 663 -13.96 19.54 9.40
CA GLN A 663 -13.84 18.16 8.88
C GLN A 663 -14.51 17.98 7.50
N SER A 664 -15.69 18.55 7.28
CA SER A 664 -16.44 18.41 6.02
C SER A 664 -15.79 19.11 4.80
N GLN A 665 -14.87 20.06 5.02
CA GLN A 665 -14.09 20.67 3.94
C GLN A 665 -12.74 19.97 3.77
N LEU A 666 -12.04 19.67 4.87
CA LEU A 666 -10.76 18.93 4.83
C LEU A 666 -10.92 17.48 4.34
N SER A 667 -12.07 16.82 4.60
CA SER A 667 -12.34 15.47 4.09
C SER A 667 -12.54 15.41 2.57
N LYS A 668 -12.53 16.55 1.86
CA LYS A 668 -12.52 16.60 0.39
C LYS A 668 -11.10 16.43 -0.20
N ASN A 669 -10.06 16.48 0.65
CA ASN A 669 -8.69 16.19 0.28
C ASN A 669 -8.01 15.44 1.44
N GLU A 670 -8.08 14.10 1.40
CA GLU A 670 -7.52 13.27 2.48
C GLU A 670 -5.99 13.39 2.60
N GLU A 671 -5.27 13.63 1.51
CA GLU A 671 -3.81 13.79 1.53
C GLU A 671 -3.39 15.04 2.32
N LEU A 672 -4.01 16.19 2.00
CA LEU A 672 -3.81 17.46 2.70
C LEU A 672 -4.12 17.35 4.20
N LYS A 673 -5.24 16.67 4.53
CA LYS A 673 -5.63 16.38 5.90
C LYS A 673 -4.60 15.50 6.62
N ASN A 674 -4.13 14.43 5.98
CA ASN A 674 -3.15 13.50 6.56
C ASN A 674 -1.81 14.21 6.79
N LEU A 675 -1.34 15.02 5.83
CA LEU A 675 -0.10 15.77 5.97
C LEU A 675 -0.13 16.75 7.16
N LEU A 676 -1.24 17.47 7.33
CA LEU A 676 -1.44 18.37 8.47
C LEU A 676 -1.59 17.63 9.81
N LEU A 677 -2.22 16.45 9.83
CA LEU A 677 -2.30 15.60 11.03
C LEU A 677 -0.93 15.03 11.44
N GLU A 678 -0.01 14.79 10.49
CA GLU A 678 1.25 14.10 10.75
C GLU A 678 2.47 15.02 10.98
N GLU A 679 2.44 16.23 10.41
CA GLU A 679 3.48 17.25 10.62
C GLU A 679 3.05 18.33 11.62
N THR A 680 1.74 18.53 11.82
CA THR A 680 1.17 19.55 12.71
C THR A 680 -0.08 19.08 13.51
N PRO A 681 -0.07 17.90 14.18
CA PRO A 681 -1.27 17.33 14.83
C PRO A 681 -2.00 18.31 15.76
N TRP A 682 -1.25 19.14 16.48
CA TRP A 682 -1.77 20.15 17.39
C TRP A 682 -2.65 21.22 16.71
N VAL A 683 -2.45 21.54 15.43
CA VAL A 683 -3.24 22.58 14.74
C VAL A 683 -4.71 22.15 14.59
N LEU A 684 -4.93 20.85 14.37
CA LEU A 684 -6.28 20.28 14.24
C LEU A 684 -6.87 19.92 15.61
N GLU A 685 -6.07 19.37 16.53
CA GLU A 685 -6.48 19.19 17.94
C GLU A 685 -6.81 20.52 18.64
N ALA A 686 -6.29 21.64 18.15
CA ALA A 686 -6.48 22.92 18.82
C ALA A 686 -7.90 23.51 18.67
N ARG A 687 -8.60 23.29 17.57
CA ARG A 687 -9.71 24.17 17.18
C ARG A 687 -11.12 23.73 17.60
N ASP A 688 -11.36 22.50 18.05
CA ASP A 688 -12.72 22.08 18.43
C ASP A 688 -12.82 21.06 19.58
N GLU A 689 -13.40 21.48 20.70
CA GLU A 689 -13.81 20.60 21.82
C GLU A 689 -14.93 19.62 21.40
N SER A 690 -15.75 20.02 20.43
CA SER A 690 -16.81 19.19 19.83
C SER A 690 -16.21 18.02 19.07
N GLU A 691 -15.08 18.18 18.36
CA GLU A 691 -14.38 17.06 17.73
C GLU A 691 -13.83 16.08 18.77
N GLN A 692 -13.28 16.55 19.89
CA GLN A 692 -12.82 15.65 20.97
C GLN A 692 -13.99 14.85 21.58
N ARG A 693 -15.14 15.50 21.84
CA ARG A 693 -16.39 14.84 22.26
C ARG A 693 -16.94 13.87 21.20
N GLN A 694 -16.82 14.22 19.92
CA GLN A 694 -17.27 13.39 18.79
C GLN A 694 -16.37 12.16 18.60
N ARG A 695 -15.04 12.29 18.67
CA ARG A 695 -14.10 11.16 18.64
C ARG A 695 -14.37 10.19 19.80
N LEU A 696 -14.73 10.70 20.98
CA LEU A 696 -15.20 9.89 22.11
C LEU A 696 -16.53 9.20 21.84
N SER A 697 -17.57 9.92 21.35
CA SER A 697 -18.87 9.29 21.07
C SER A 697 -18.79 8.22 19.97
N LEU A 698 -17.94 8.43 18.96
CA LEU A 698 -17.65 7.48 17.89
C LEU A 698 -16.88 6.23 18.38
N LEU A 699 -16.09 6.33 19.45
CA LEU A 699 -15.42 5.16 20.07
C LEU A 699 -16.42 4.27 20.84
N PHE A 700 -17.57 4.81 21.24
CA PHE A 700 -18.66 4.06 21.89
C PHE A 700 -19.75 3.59 20.91
N ASP A 701 -19.68 3.98 19.63
CA ASP A 701 -20.55 3.46 18.57
C ASP A 701 -20.22 1.98 18.30
N LEU A 702 -21.19 1.10 18.58
CA LEU A 702 -21.04 -0.36 18.47
C LEU A 702 -20.92 -0.87 17.03
N ASN A 703 -21.39 -0.13 16.03
CA ASN A 703 -21.24 -0.48 14.62
C ASN A 703 -19.86 -0.07 14.12
N ARG A 704 -19.49 1.21 14.32
CA ARG A 704 -18.16 1.71 13.96
C ARG A 704 -17.03 0.94 14.66
N SER A 705 -17.23 0.57 15.93
CA SER A 705 -16.30 -0.29 16.68
C SER A 705 -16.08 -1.65 16.01
N ARG A 706 -17.11 -2.27 15.42
CA ARG A 706 -16.95 -3.56 14.72
C ARG A 706 -16.06 -3.42 13.49
N ASP A 707 -16.23 -2.36 12.72
CA ASP A 707 -15.40 -2.11 11.53
C ASP A 707 -13.96 -1.76 11.88
N GLN A 708 -13.73 -0.94 12.92
CA GLN A 708 -12.39 -0.64 13.44
C GLN A 708 -11.70 -1.91 13.98
N LEU A 709 -12.42 -2.77 14.70
CA LEU A 709 -11.90 -4.06 15.15
C LEU A 709 -11.59 -5.00 13.98
N ALA A 710 -12.47 -5.09 12.97
CA ALA A 710 -12.27 -5.94 11.80
C ALA A 710 -11.11 -5.45 10.91
N ARG A 711 -10.91 -4.13 10.77
CA ARG A 711 -9.75 -3.51 10.11
C ARG A 711 -8.45 -3.82 10.87
N SER A 712 -8.44 -3.59 12.18
CA SER A 712 -7.25 -3.80 13.03
C SER A 712 -6.85 -5.28 13.09
N LEU A 713 -7.82 -6.20 13.24
CA LEU A 713 -7.58 -7.64 13.23
C LEU A 713 -7.00 -8.12 11.89
N ARG A 714 -7.44 -7.53 10.76
CA ARG A 714 -6.92 -7.83 9.42
C ARG A 714 -5.46 -7.39 9.26
N ARG A 715 -5.12 -6.16 9.66
CA ARG A 715 -3.73 -5.68 9.62
C ARG A 715 -2.81 -6.43 10.58
N LEU A 716 -3.30 -6.80 11.78
CA LEU A 716 -2.58 -7.70 12.68
C LEU A 716 -2.31 -9.08 12.03
N GLN A 717 -3.26 -9.62 11.27
CA GLN A 717 -3.06 -10.87 10.53
C GLN A 717 -2.02 -10.74 9.42
N GLU A 718 -1.97 -9.60 8.73
CA GLU A 718 -0.97 -9.30 7.68
C GLU A 718 0.45 -9.01 8.21
N LEU A 719 0.56 -8.70 9.50
CA LEU A 719 1.83 -8.46 10.20
C LEU A 719 2.34 -9.70 10.97
N GLN A 720 1.51 -10.74 11.07
CA GLN A 720 1.90 -12.05 11.58
C GLN A 720 2.67 -12.81 10.49
N THR A 721 3.78 -13.42 10.86
CA THR A 721 4.68 -14.13 9.94
C THR A 721 4.31 -15.61 9.82
N GLU A 722 4.82 -16.29 8.79
CA GLU A 722 4.66 -17.75 8.61
C GLU A 722 5.26 -18.57 9.77
N GLU A 723 6.21 -18.00 10.53
CA GLU A 723 6.75 -18.59 11.76
C GLU A 723 5.77 -18.48 12.96
N GLY A 724 4.70 -17.70 12.83
CA GLY A 724 3.65 -17.50 13.83
C GLY A 724 3.83 -16.28 14.74
N GLY A 725 5.01 -15.69 14.81
CA GLY A 725 5.24 -14.45 15.56
C GLY A 725 4.88 -13.18 14.76
N TRP A 726 4.65 -12.07 15.45
CA TRP A 726 4.40 -10.76 14.82
C TRP A 726 5.69 -10.02 14.50
N SER A 727 5.81 -9.54 13.27
CA SER A 727 6.84 -8.60 12.83
C SER A 727 6.49 -7.16 13.24
N TRP A 728 7.47 -6.27 13.42
CA TRP A 728 7.16 -4.87 13.75
C TRP A 728 6.47 -4.14 12.58
N PHE A 729 7.09 -4.21 11.40
CA PHE A 729 6.54 -3.82 10.10
C PHE A 729 6.62 -5.01 9.14
N LYS A 730 5.71 -5.05 8.16
CA LYS A 730 5.58 -6.09 7.14
C LYS A 730 6.89 -6.29 6.35
N GLY A 731 7.57 -7.40 6.60
CA GLY A 731 8.85 -7.76 5.99
C GLY A 731 10.05 -7.82 6.96
N PHE A 732 9.90 -7.34 8.20
CA PHE A 732 10.83 -7.68 9.28
C PHE A 732 10.62 -9.14 9.75
N ARG A 733 11.55 -9.62 10.58
CA ARG A 733 11.42 -10.91 11.28
C ARG A 733 10.35 -10.81 12.38
N PRO A 734 9.79 -11.94 12.85
CA PRO A 734 8.95 -11.92 14.03
C PRO A 734 9.74 -11.51 15.28
N SER A 735 9.21 -10.55 16.03
CA SER A 735 9.77 -10.06 17.29
C SER A 735 9.16 -10.79 18.47
N VAL A 736 10.02 -11.29 19.36
CA VAL A 736 9.62 -12.01 20.58
C VAL A 736 8.91 -11.07 21.55
N GLY A 737 9.45 -9.85 21.77
CA GLY A 737 8.86 -8.86 22.66
C GLY A 737 7.47 -8.39 22.20
N ILE A 738 7.33 -8.07 20.90
CA ILE A 738 6.03 -7.69 20.32
C ILE A 738 5.03 -8.87 20.42
N THR A 739 5.48 -10.11 20.15
CA THR A 739 4.60 -11.28 20.25
C THR A 739 4.15 -11.57 21.69
N HIS A 740 5.07 -11.45 22.67
CA HIS A 740 4.73 -11.53 24.10
C HIS A 740 3.73 -10.44 24.51
N TYR A 741 3.94 -9.19 24.09
CA TYR A 741 3.06 -8.06 24.41
C TYR A 741 1.66 -8.21 23.82
N ILE A 742 1.54 -8.63 22.55
CA ILE A 742 0.24 -8.87 21.92
C ILE A 742 -0.51 -10.01 22.62
N LEU A 743 0.18 -11.13 22.93
CA LEU A 743 -0.42 -12.23 23.70
C LEU A 743 -0.83 -11.81 25.12
N TYR A 744 -0.03 -10.98 25.80
CA TYR A 744 -0.36 -10.40 27.10
C TYR A 744 -1.63 -9.53 27.04
N GLY A 745 -1.70 -8.58 26.11
CA GLY A 745 -2.85 -7.71 25.96
C GLY A 745 -4.12 -8.47 25.55
N LEU A 746 -4.01 -9.48 24.67
CA LEU A 746 -5.13 -10.35 24.32
C LEU A 746 -5.65 -11.13 25.54
N ASN A 747 -4.75 -11.59 26.43
CA ASN A 747 -5.15 -12.18 27.71
C ASN A 747 -5.85 -11.17 28.63
N ARG A 748 -5.36 -9.92 28.73
CA ARG A 748 -6.06 -8.85 29.49
C ARG A 748 -7.48 -8.58 28.98
N LEU A 749 -7.66 -8.49 27.66
CA LEU A 749 -9.01 -8.35 27.06
C LEU A 749 -9.89 -9.58 27.35
N GLN A 750 -9.31 -10.77 27.42
CA GLN A 750 -10.03 -12.01 27.78
C GLN A 750 -10.41 -12.05 29.27
N GLU A 751 -9.54 -11.61 30.19
CA GLU A 751 -9.84 -11.52 31.63
C GLU A 751 -10.97 -10.52 31.93
N LEU A 752 -11.13 -9.45 31.13
CA LEU A 752 -12.27 -8.53 31.20
C LEU A 752 -13.56 -9.05 30.54
N GLY A 753 -13.48 -10.04 29.66
CA GLY A 753 -14.58 -10.39 28.74
C GLY A 753 -14.82 -9.35 27.63
N ALA A 754 -13.78 -8.56 27.31
CA ALA A 754 -13.77 -7.57 26.23
C ALA A 754 -13.29 -8.14 24.88
N LEU A 755 -12.62 -9.30 24.88
CA LEU A 755 -12.06 -9.91 23.67
C LEU A 755 -13.15 -10.48 22.73
N GLN A 756 -13.06 -10.16 21.44
CA GLN A 756 -13.92 -10.74 20.39
C GLN A 756 -13.35 -12.08 19.91
N SER A 757 -13.82 -13.16 20.55
CA SER A 757 -13.37 -14.55 20.35
C SER A 757 -13.90 -15.19 19.06
N GLY A 758 -13.51 -14.65 17.89
CA GLY A 758 -13.71 -15.31 16.59
C GLY A 758 -12.56 -16.23 16.20
N ASP A 759 -12.82 -17.19 15.29
CA ASP A 759 -11.86 -18.21 14.85
C ASP A 759 -10.50 -17.63 14.42
N LYS A 760 -10.50 -16.48 13.74
CA LYS A 760 -9.28 -15.77 13.32
C LYS A 760 -8.43 -15.34 14.51
N THR A 761 -9.04 -14.74 15.54
CA THR A 761 -8.36 -14.34 16.78
C THR A 761 -7.72 -15.55 17.47
N LEU A 762 -8.47 -16.66 17.58
CA LEU A 762 -7.99 -17.90 18.18
C LEU A 762 -6.86 -18.56 17.37
N SER A 763 -6.96 -18.53 16.04
CA SER A 763 -5.93 -19.03 15.12
C SER A 763 -4.62 -18.24 15.24
N MET A 764 -4.68 -16.91 15.17
CA MET A 764 -3.52 -16.02 15.33
C MET A 764 -2.87 -16.22 16.71
N GLN A 765 -3.66 -16.26 17.78
CA GLN A 765 -3.13 -16.57 19.12
C GLN A 765 -2.44 -17.94 19.16
N SER A 766 -2.96 -18.95 18.46
CA SER A 766 -2.40 -20.32 18.47
C SER A 766 -1.05 -20.38 17.78
N GLN A 767 -0.93 -19.71 16.63
CA GLN A 767 0.34 -19.56 15.91
C GLN A 767 1.37 -18.77 16.73
N ALA A 768 0.95 -17.68 17.39
CA ALA A 768 1.82 -16.87 18.23
C ALA A 768 2.33 -17.59 19.49
N VAL A 769 1.50 -18.44 20.12
CA VAL A 769 1.96 -19.31 21.23
C VAL A 769 2.92 -20.38 20.72
N ALA A 770 2.65 -21.01 19.58
CA ALA A 770 3.58 -21.98 18.98
C ALA A 770 4.95 -21.36 18.65
N PHE A 771 4.96 -20.12 18.14
CA PHE A 771 6.18 -19.34 17.94
C PHE A 771 6.93 -19.09 19.25
N ALA A 772 6.23 -18.57 20.28
CA ALA A 772 6.84 -18.26 21.57
C ALA A 772 7.41 -19.50 22.26
N ASP A 773 6.70 -20.63 22.21
CA ASP A 773 7.12 -21.93 22.73
C ASP A 773 8.41 -22.42 22.02
N ALA A 774 8.43 -22.42 20.69
CA ALA A 774 9.58 -22.86 19.90
C ALA A 774 10.82 -21.95 20.09
N GLU A 775 10.60 -20.64 20.16
CA GLU A 775 11.65 -19.63 20.30
C GLU A 775 12.25 -19.63 21.72
N ALA A 776 11.43 -19.83 22.77
CA ALA A 776 11.92 -20.07 24.12
C ALA A 776 12.74 -21.36 24.23
N LEU A 777 12.26 -22.46 23.63
CA LEU A 777 13.01 -23.72 23.59
C LEU A 777 14.34 -23.57 22.84
N ARG A 778 14.37 -22.83 21.71
CA ARG A 778 15.60 -22.53 20.96
C ARG A 778 16.61 -21.77 21.84
N ARG A 779 16.18 -20.77 22.62
CA ARG A 779 17.06 -20.05 23.56
C ARG A 779 17.56 -20.97 24.68
N PHE A 780 16.72 -21.84 25.23
CA PHE A 780 17.14 -22.82 26.24
C PHE A 780 18.17 -23.82 25.71
N GLU A 781 18.00 -24.36 24.50
CA GLU A 781 19.00 -25.24 23.87
C GLU A 781 20.31 -24.52 23.56
N ALA A 782 20.26 -23.27 23.09
CA ALA A 782 21.45 -22.45 22.90
C ALA A 782 22.17 -22.18 24.24
N MET A 783 21.43 -21.82 25.28
CA MET A 783 21.96 -21.60 26.63
C MET A 783 22.63 -22.86 27.18
N LYS A 784 22.00 -24.04 27.09
CA LYS A 784 22.59 -25.34 27.48
C LYS A 784 23.85 -25.69 26.67
N ARG A 785 23.93 -25.27 25.40
CA ARG A 785 25.08 -25.52 24.51
C ARG A 785 26.30 -24.66 24.87
N TYR A 786 26.08 -23.40 25.24
CA TYR A 786 27.16 -22.45 25.52
C TYR A 786 27.54 -22.36 27.01
N ASN A 787 26.63 -22.67 27.94
CA ASN A 787 26.87 -22.69 29.38
C ASN A 787 26.90 -24.13 29.94
N LYS A 788 28.10 -24.66 30.21
CA LYS A 788 28.28 -26.01 30.78
C LYS A 788 27.73 -26.16 32.20
N ASP A 789 27.61 -25.06 32.95
CA ASP A 789 27.11 -25.00 34.32
C ASP A 789 25.65 -24.56 34.42
N TRP A 790 24.87 -24.67 33.33
CA TRP A 790 23.48 -24.20 33.26
C TRP A 790 22.56 -24.68 34.39
N LYS A 791 22.79 -25.88 34.93
CA LYS A 791 22.05 -26.43 36.08
C LYS A 791 22.25 -25.66 37.40
N LYS A 792 23.20 -24.72 37.44
CA LYS A 792 23.51 -23.83 38.58
C LYS A 792 23.08 -22.37 38.32
N LEU A 793 22.27 -22.11 37.28
CA LEU A 793 21.74 -20.77 37.01
C LEU A 793 20.99 -20.22 38.23
N LYS A 794 21.31 -18.99 38.61
CA LYS A 794 20.60 -18.23 39.65
C LYS A 794 19.58 -17.25 39.08
N MET A 795 19.61 -17.04 37.75
CA MET A 795 18.79 -16.07 37.04
C MET A 795 18.51 -16.59 35.63
N ILE A 796 17.35 -16.26 35.06
CA ILE A 796 16.99 -16.49 33.65
C ILE A 796 16.94 -15.15 32.91
N SER A 797 16.91 -15.14 31.57
CA SER A 797 16.77 -13.87 30.83
C SER A 797 15.39 -13.24 31.06
N LEU A 798 15.30 -11.91 30.92
CA LEU A 798 14.01 -11.20 31.03
C LEU A 798 12.99 -11.78 30.04
N THR A 799 13.38 -11.97 28.79
CA THR A 799 12.55 -12.55 27.73
C THR A 799 12.07 -13.96 28.05
N ASP A 800 12.85 -14.77 28.77
CA ASP A 800 12.43 -16.12 29.20
C ASP A 800 11.45 -16.07 30.39
N LEU A 801 11.56 -15.05 31.26
CA LEU A 801 10.60 -14.81 32.33
C LEU A 801 9.27 -14.25 31.80
N GLU A 802 9.33 -13.32 30.86
CA GLU A 802 8.17 -12.83 30.10
C GLU A 802 7.47 -13.98 29.37
N TYR A 803 8.22 -14.86 28.70
CA TYR A 803 7.68 -16.08 28.10
C TYR A 803 6.92 -16.93 29.12
N LEU A 804 7.52 -17.24 30.29
CA LEU A 804 6.83 -18.01 31.33
C LEU A 804 5.54 -17.32 31.79
N TYR A 805 5.60 -16.00 32.01
CA TYR A 805 4.47 -15.20 32.45
C TYR A 805 3.32 -15.23 31.44
N VAL A 806 3.59 -14.90 30.16
CA VAL A 806 2.61 -14.90 29.08
C VAL A 806 2.07 -16.31 28.85
N ARG A 807 2.95 -17.32 28.72
CA ARG A 807 2.54 -18.71 28.46
C ARG A 807 1.71 -19.32 29.59
N SER A 808 1.90 -18.87 30.84
CA SER A 808 1.07 -19.28 31.98
C SER A 808 -0.40 -18.83 31.90
N ALA A 809 -0.73 -17.86 31.03
CA ALA A 809 -2.12 -17.47 30.76
C ALA A 809 -2.82 -18.41 29.76
N TYR A 810 -2.05 -19.08 28.90
CA TYR A 810 -2.53 -20.00 27.86
C TYR A 810 -2.41 -21.46 28.29
N SER A 811 -2.90 -21.76 29.50
CA SER A 811 -2.84 -23.10 30.12
C SER A 811 -3.84 -24.10 29.53
N ASP A 812 -4.79 -23.63 28.72
CA ASP A 812 -5.66 -24.43 27.85
C ASP A 812 -4.88 -25.21 26.78
N ARG A 813 -3.69 -24.72 26.41
CA ARG A 813 -2.87 -25.29 25.35
C ARG A 813 -1.80 -26.20 25.93
N PRO A 814 -1.78 -27.50 25.57
CA PRO A 814 -0.79 -28.43 26.09
C PRO A 814 0.64 -27.97 25.75
N MET A 815 1.59 -28.38 26.57
CA MET A 815 3.02 -28.22 26.32
C MET A 815 3.60 -29.56 25.88
N GLU A 816 4.52 -29.53 24.91
CA GLU A 816 5.37 -30.68 24.62
C GLU A 816 6.31 -30.98 25.80
N LYS A 817 6.83 -32.21 25.87
CA LYS A 817 7.58 -32.71 27.03
C LYS A 817 8.83 -31.87 27.31
N GLU A 818 9.60 -31.57 26.27
CA GLU A 818 10.86 -30.83 26.33
C GLU A 818 10.62 -29.37 26.76
N LEU A 819 9.53 -28.76 26.27
CA LEU A 819 9.07 -27.43 26.66
C LEU A 819 8.61 -27.39 28.13
N LYS A 820 7.96 -28.46 28.60
CA LYS A 820 7.57 -28.61 30.01
C LYS A 820 8.80 -28.79 30.91
N GLU A 821 9.77 -29.62 30.52
CA GLU A 821 11.03 -29.78 31.26
C GLU A 821 11.82 -28.46 31.37
N MET A 822 11.86 -27.66 30.30
CA MET A 822 12.39 -26.28 30.33
C MET A 822 11.61 -25.38 31.31
N SER A 823 10.28 -25.39 31.21
CA SER A 823 9.42 -24.49 31.99
C SER A 823 9.42 -24.85 33.48
N ASP A 824 9.52 -26.13 33.81
CA ASP A 824 9.69 -26.65 35.18
C ASP A 824 11.08 -26.26 35.74
N PHE A 825 12.14 -26.39 34.95
CA PHE A 825 13.49 -25.92 35.32
C PHE A 825 13.54 -24.41 35.58
N TYR A 826 13.13 -23.57 34.62
CA TYR A 826 13.13 -22.12 34.81
C TYR A 826 12.24 -21.69 35.99
N ARG A 827 11.08 -22.34 36.19
CA ARG A 827 10.21 -22.07 37.36
C ARG A 827 10.93 -22.33 38.69
N SER A 828 11.71 -23.42 38.80
CA SER A 828 12.52 -23.68 40.00
C SER A 828 13.60 -22.62 40.25
N VAL A 829 14.27 -22.14 39.20
CA VAL A 829 15.30 -21.09 39.30
C VAL A 829 14.69 -19.78 39.83
N VAL A 830 13.57 -19.33 39.27
CA VAL A 830 12.92 -18.09 39.74
C VAL A 830 12.35 -18.23 41.15
N GLN A 831 11.86 -19.41 41.54
CA GLN A 831 11.37 -19.67 42.91
C GLN A 831 12.51 -19.62 43.94
N GLN A 832 13.67 -20.21 43.65
CA GLN A 832 14.80 -20.24 44.57
C GLN A 832 15.52 -18.88 44.68
N HIS A 833 15.45 -18.02 43.65
CA HIS A 833 16.29 -16.83 43.52
C HIS A 833 15.54 -15.51 43.24
N TRP A 834 14.23 -15.45 43.49
CA TRP A 834 13.37 -14.27 43.27
C TRP A 834 13.90 -12.95 43.84
N THR A 835 14.66 -12.99 44.94
CA THR A 835 15.26 -11.81 45.57
C THR A 835 16.37 -11.15 44.74
N SER A 836 16.93 -11.85 43.76
CA SER A 836 17.99 -11.32 42.88
C SER A 836 17.48 -10.45 41.72
N TYR A 837 16.17 -10.42 41.51
CA TYR A 837 15.53 -9.81 40.35
C TYR A 837 15.10 -8.35 40.58
N GLY A 838 14.88 -7.59 39.50
CA GLY A 838 14.38 -6.22 39.54
C GLY A 838 12.92 -6.08 40.01
N LEU A 839 12.36 -4.88 39.85
CA LEU A 839 10.99 -4.55 40.25
C LEU A 839 9.95 -5.16 39.30
N TYR A 840 10.24 -5.22 38.00
CA TYR A 840 9.32 -5.78 37.00
C TYR A 840 9.29 -7.30 37.11
N GLU A 841 10.44 -7.93 37.11
CA GLU A 841 10.61 -9.37 37.12
C GLU A 841 9.99 -10.01 38.37
N ARG A 842 10.14 -9.38 39.55
CA ARG A 842 9.46 -9.83 40.78
C ARG A 842 7.93 -9.80 40.66
N SER A 843 7.35 -8.95 39.83
CA SER A 843 5.89 -8.87 39.66
C SER A 843 5.38 -9.97 38.73
N LEU A 844 6.13 -10.27 37.66
CA LEU A 844 5.90 -11.45 36.82
C LEU A 844 6.00 -12.75 37.66
N ILE A 845 7.03 -12.84 38.52
CA ILE A 845 7.21 -13.96 39.45
C ILE A 845 6.04 -14.04 40.44
N ALA A 846 5.55 -12.92 40.99
CA ALA A 846 4.39 -12.92 41.90
C ALA A 846 3.12 -13.48 41.24
N VAL A 847 2.79 -13.04 40.02
CA VAL A 847 1.64 -13.57 39.26
C VAL A 847 1.83 -15.05 38.93
N LEU A 848 3.05 -15.46 38.56
CA LEU A 848 3.40 -16.88 38.36
C LEU A 848 3.21 -17.69 39.65
N MET A 849 3.58 -17.18 40.82
CA MET A 849 3.39 -17.87 42.10
C MET A 849 1.92 -17.94 42.51
N HIS A 850 1.12 -16.91 42.21
CA HIS A 850 -0.34 -16.99 42.36
C HIS A 850 -0.92 -18.09 41.47
N ARG A 851 -0.62 -18.09 40.16
CA ARG A 851 -1.09 -19.11 39.19
C ARG A 851 -0.61 -20.53 39.55
N ASN A 852 0.56 -20.68 40.18
CA ASN A 852 1.09 -21.96 40.70
C ASN A 852 0.75 -22.24 42.18
N GLN A 853 -0.21 -21.53 42.78
CA GLN A 853 -0.72 -21.72 44.16
C GLN A 853 0.31 -21.53 45.30
N GLN A 854 1.50 -20.98 45.04
CA GLN A 854 2.56 -20.75 46.04
C GLN A 854 2.32 -19.46 46.85
N LYS A 855 1.29 -19.50 47.70
CA LYS A 855 0.81 -18.35 48.51
C LYS A 855 1.87 -17.74 49.44
N GLU A 856 2.71 -18.56 50.06
CA GLU A 856 3.77 -18.06 50.97
C GLU A 856 4.79 -17.20 50.23
N LEU A 857 5.23 -17.65 49.06
CA LEU A 857 6.21 -16.94 48.24
C LEU A 857 5.64 -15.65 47.64
N LEU A 858 4.37 -15.66 47.21
CA LEU A 858 3.63 -14.45 46.82
C LEU A 858 3.61 -13.41 47.96
N GLN A 859 3.29 -13.82 49.19
CA GLN A 859 3.26 -12.89 50.34
C GLN A 859 4.66 -12.40 50.75
N ALA A 860 5.71 -13.21 50.55
CA ALA A 860 7.10 -12.76 50.74
C ALA A 860 7.50 -11.67 49.73
N ILE A 861 7.12 -11.83 48.45
CA ILE A 861 7.35 -10.83 47.40
C ILE A 861 6.60 -9.53 47.71
N LEU A 862 5.31 -9.60 48.09
CA LEU A 862 4.54 -8.42 48.47
C LEU A 862 5.05 -7.71 49.73
N ARG A 863 5.68 -8.44 50.65
CA ARG A 863 6.37 -7.81 51.79
C ARG A 863 7.59 -7.02 51.33
N SER A 864 8.43 -7.60 50.47
CA SER A 864 9.59 -6.90 49.88
C SER A 864 9.18 -5.66 49.09
N TYR A 865 8.05 -5.67 48.37
CA TYR A 865 7.55 -4.46 47.72
C TYR A 865 7.15 -3.36 48.71
N ARG A 866 6.46 -3.71 49.80
CA ARG A 866 6.09 -2.75 50.86
C ARG A 866 7.33 -2.19 51.59
N GLU A 867 8.33 -3.03 51.86
CA GLU A 867 9.62 -2.66 52.46
C GLU A 867 10.48 -1.72 51.58
N HIS A 868 10.19 -1.65 50.28
CA HIS A 868 10.89 -0.79 49.32
C HIS A 868 10.01 0.29 48.68
N ALA A 869 8.75 0.41 49.11
CA ALA A 869 7.84 1.43 48.59
C ALA A 869 8.13 2.80 49.21
N THR A 870 8.13 3.83 48.37
CA THR A 870 8.05 5.23 48.80
C THR A 870 6.57 5.56 49.04
N LEU A 871 6.27 6.06 50.24
CA LEU A 871 4.96 6.61 50.59
C LEU A 871 5.07 8.14 50.68
N SER A 872 4.11 8.84 50.11
CA SER A 872 4.01 10.29 50.09
C SER A 872 2.53 10.67 50.05
N ASP A 873 2.11 11.64 50.84
CA ASP A 873 0.72 12.12 50.82
C ASP A 873 0.37 12.73 49.44
N GLU A 874 1.35 13.35 48.78
CA GLU A 874 1.22 13.90 47.44
C GLU A 874 1.27 12.81 46.34
N MET A 875 2.33 12.00 46.30
CA MET A 875 2.57 11.05 45.20
C MET A 875 1.86 9.69 45.37
N GLY A 876 1.34 9.38 46.56
CA GLY A 876 0.78 8.07 46.89
C GLY A 876 1.85 7.03 47.23
N MET A 877 1.65 5.79 46.76
CA MET A 877 2.56 4.66 46.96
C MET A 877 3.24 4.30 45.63
N TYR A 878 4.58 4.28 45.61
CA TYR A 878 5.37 4.06 44.37
C TYR A 878 6.80 3.59 44.66
N TRP A 879 7.61 3.38 43.60
CA TRP A 879 9.01 2.98 43.72
C TRP A 879 9.91 3.96 42.96
N ALA A 880 10.64 4.82 43.67
CA ALA A 880 11.41 5.93 43.07
C ALA A 880 12.51 5.48 42.08
N ASN A 881 13.12 4.30 42.30
CA ASN A 881 14.20 3.76 41.46
C ASN A 881 13.69 2.92 40.27
N ASN A 882 12.47 3.16 39.79
CA ASN A 882 11.86 2.40 38.71
C ASN A 882 12.43 2.79 37.33
N ARG A 883 13.19 1.88 36.72
CA ARG A 883 13.92 2.02 35.44
C ARG A 883 14.01 0.69 34.68
N ALA A 884 12.98 -0.16 34.75
CA ALA A 884 13.02 -1.49 34.15
C ALA A 884 12.42 -1.51 32.73
N GLN A 885 12.99 -2.37 31.88
CA GLN A 885 12.42 -2.74 30.59
C GLN A 885 11.22 -3.68 30.79
N VAL A 886 10.19 -3.48 29.97
CA VAL A 886 8.93 -4.22 29.91
C VAL A 886 8.68 -4.58 28.45
N PHE A 887 8.87 -5.86 28.10
CA PHE A 887 8.87 -6.34 26.72
C PHE A 887 9.81 -5.48 25.82
N MET A 888 9.25 -4.77 24.83
CA MET A 888 9.93 -3.88 23.89
C MET A 888 10.09 -2.42 24.37
N SER A 889 9.71 -2.09 25.61
CA SER A 889 9.60 -0.69 26.09
C SER A 889 10.32 -0.43 27.42
N GLN A 890 10.77 0.79 27.65
CA GLN A 890 11.13 1.26 29.00
C GLN A 890 9.96 2.11 29.51
N SER A 891 9.31 1.64 30.57
CA SER A 891 7.98 2.14 30.98
C SER A 891 7.81 2.01 32.49
N ALA A 892 8.15 3.04 33.25
CA ALA A 892 7.95 3.06 34.69
C ALA A 892 6.46 2.88 35.06
N THR A 893 5.58 3.44 34.23
CA THR A 893 4.12 3.27 34.27
C THR A 893 3.72 1.81 34.17
N SER A 894 4.15 1.09 33.13
CA SER A 894 3.79 -0.32 32.96
C SER A 894 4.32 -1.17 34.13
N VAL A 895 5.59 -1.02 34.52
CA VAL A 895 6.16 -1.73 35.69
C VAL A 895 5.29 -1.55 36.94
N HIS A 896 4.83 -0.32 37.20
CA HIS A 896 3.94 -0.02 38.32
C HIS A 896 2.59 -0.76 38.21
N THR A 897 1.99 -0.82 37.02
CA THR A 897 0.73 -1.58 36.82
C THR A 897 0.92 -3.09 37.04
N PHE A 898 2.05 -3.68 36.64
CA PHE A 898 2.34 -5.09 36.93
C PHE A 898 2.53 -5.34 38.44
N ILE A 899 3.15 -4.40 39.18
CA ILE A 899 3.23 -4.48 40.65
C ILE A 899 1.81 -4.36 41.26
N MET A 900 0.97 -3.46 40.76
CA MET A 900 -0.43 -3.37 41.19
C MET A 900 -1.20 -4.68 40.95
N ASP A 901 -0.99 -5.35 39.81
CA ASP A 901 -1.57 -6.68 39.55
C ASP A 901 -1.06 -7.74 40.55
N ALA A 902 0.21 -7.70 40.96
CA ALA A 902 0.73 -8.57 42.02
C ALA A 902 0.07 -8.29 43.39
N PHE A 903 -0.10 -7.01 43.77
CA PHE A 903 -0.80 -6.62 45.00
C PHE A 903 -2.28 -7.05 44.98
N ARG A 904 -2.97 -6.85 43.84
CA ARG A 904 -4.36 -7.30 43.60
C ARG A 904 -4.51 -8.81 43.83
N LEU A 905 -3.64 -9.63 43.23
CA LEU A 905 -3.68 -11.09 43.38
C LEU A 905 -3.30 -11.59 44.78
N GLY A 906 -2.51 -10.83 45.54
CA GLY A 906 -2.17 -11.15 46.93
C GLY A 906 -3.09 -10.57 48.00
N GLY A 907 -4.22 -9.93 47.61
CA GLY A 907 -5.23 -9.45 48.55
C GLY A 907 -4.87 -8.13 49.25
N ALA A 908 -4.26 -7.19 48.53
CA ALA A 908 -4.07 -5.82 49.02
C ALA A 908 -5.40 -5.10 49.31
N SER A 909 -5.35 -4.14 50.23
CA SER A 909 -6.50 -3.31 50.61
C SER A 909 -6.85 -2.26 49.54
N ALA A 910 -8.10 -1.78 49.55
CA ALA A 910 -8.54 -0.71 48.64
C ALA A 910 -7.71 0.58 48.80
N ASP A 911 -7.31 0.91 50.03
CA ASP A 911 -6.43 2.05 50.34
C ASP A 911 -5.02 1.91 49.72
N GLU A 912 -4.40 0.73 49.79
CA GLU A 912 -3.11 0.47 49.11
C GLU A 912 -3.25 0.61 47.58
N MET A 913 -4.33 0.06 47.01
CA MET A 913 -4.59 0.15 45.57
C MET A 913 -4.89 1.59 45.12
N ASP A 914 -5.64 2.35 45.90
CA ASP A 914 -5.96 3.76 45.63
C ASP A 914 -4.71 4.66 45.76
N LYS A 915 -3.83 4.38 46.73
CA LYS A 915 -2.50 5.04 46.85
C LYS A 915 -1.60 4.73 45.66
N MET A 916 -1.63 3.52 45.10
CA MET A 916 -0.89 3.20 43.88
C MET A 916 -1.52 3.81 42.62
N LYS A 917 -2.86 3.90 42.53
CA LYS A 917 -3.56 4.62 41.46
C LYS A 917 -3.25 6.12 41.45
N ARG A 918 -3.04 6.75 42.62
CA ARG A 918 -2.63 8.17 42.75
C ARG A 918 -1.33 8.43 41.98
N TRP A 919 -0.29 7.60 42.20
CA TRP A 919 0.96 7.72 41.46
C TRP A 919 0.79 7.47 39.96
N LEU A 920 -0.04 6.50 39.59
CA LEU A 920 -0.31 6.12 38.21
C LEU A 920 -0.92 7.28 37.42
N LEU A 921 -1.92 7.97 37.98
CA LEU A 921 -2.48 9.20 37.39
C LEU A 921 -1.43 10.33 37.29
N LYS A 922 -0.58 10.49 38.32
CA LYS A 922 0.51 11.47 38.32
C LYS A 922 1.52 11.30 37.18
N GLN A 923 1.54 10.16 36.48
CA GLN A 923 2.41 9.96 35.31
C GLN A 923 1.77 10.35 33.97
N LYS A 924 0.43 10.56 33.87
CA LYS A 924 -0.20 10.97 32.61
C LYS A 924 0.32 12.34 32.17
N GLN A 925 0.71 12.45 30.91
CA GLN A 925 1.16 13.69 30.28
C GLN A 925 -0.08 14.48 29.81
N THR A 926 -0.07 15.03 28.60
CA THR A 926 -1.24 15.67 27.98
C THR A 926 -2.38 14.66 27.78
N GLN A 927 -2.32 13.86 26.71
CA GLN A 927 -3.38 12.93 26.32
C GLN A 927 -3.03 11.47 26.66
N LEU A 928 -1.74 11.12 26.71
CA LEU A 928 -1.22 9.76 26.91
C LEU A 928 -0.32 9.68 28.15
N TRP A 929 0.05 8.46 28.53
CA TRP A 929 1.25 8.18 29.33
C TRP A 929 2.48 8.07 28.40
N GLU A 930 3.67 7.83 28.96
CA GLU A 930 4.98 7.80 28.28
C GLU A 930 5.10 6.85 27.06
N SER A 931 4.15 5.94 26.86
CA SER A 931 3.99 5.16 25.63
C SER A 931 2.55 4.69 25.43
N THR A 932 2.26 4.17 24.24
CA THR A 932 0.98 3.50 23.93
C THR A 932 0.72 2.29 24.83
N HIS A 933 1.77 1.54 25.20
CA HIS A 933 1.68 0.42 26.14
C HIS A 933 1.37 0.92 27.55
N ALA A 934 2.13 1.91 28.03
CA ALA A 934 1.92 2.55 29.34
C ALA A 934 0.49 3.08 29.49
N THR A 935 -0.05 3.70 28.44
CA THR A 935 -1.42 4.20 28.40
C THR A 935 -2.43 3.06 28.47
N THR A 936 -2.25 2.02 27.64
CA THR A 936 -3.10 0.83 27.61
C THR A 936 -3.15 0.15 28.98
N ASP A 937 -1.98 -0.03 29.60
CA ASP A 937 -1.84 -0.65 30.91
C ASP A 937 -2.43 0.19 32.03
N ALA A 938 -2.19 1.51 32.02
CA ALA A 938 -2.69 2.43 33.02
C ALA A 938 -4.23 2.49 33.01
N VAL A 939 -4.84 2.59 31.82
CA VAL A 939 -6.30 2.62 31.70
C VAL A 939 -6.92 1.29 32.17
N TYR A 940 -6.37 0.12 31.79
CA TYR A 940 -6.82 -1.17 32.33
C TYR A 940 -6.75 -1.21 33.88
N THR A 941 -5.61 -0.83 34.46
CA THR A 941 -5.39 -0.96 35.91
C THR A 941 -6.18 0.07 36.72
N LEU A 942 -6.47 1.25 36.17
CA LEU A 942 -7.38 2.23 36.77
C LEU A 942 -8.85 1.77 36.77
N LEU A 943 -9.28 1.05 35.73
CA LEU A 943 -10.65 0.50 35.62
C LEU A 943 -10.89 -0.74 36.50
N SER A 944 -9.85 -1.56 36.72
CA SER A 944 -9.96 -2.91 37.31
C SER A 944 -9.59 -3.03 38.79
N SER A 945 -9.20 -1.93 39.46
CA SER A 945 -8.55 -1.99 40.78
C SER A 945 -8.95 -0.88 41.76
N GLY A 946 -9.01 -1.21 43.05
CA GLY A 946 -9.28 -0.26 44.15
C GLY A 946 -10.74 0.21 44.20
N SER A 947 -10.98 1.41 44.75
CA SER A 947 -12.32 2.01 44.85
C SER A 947 -12.81 2.56 43.50
N ASP A 948 -14.12 2.57 43.27
CA ASP A 948 -14.73 3.17 42.08
C ASP A 948 -14.62 4.70 42.10
N TRP A 949 -13.79 5.25 41.20
CA TRP A 949 -13.58 6.69 41.06
C TRP A 949 -14.52 7.35 40.02
N PHE A 950 -15.39 6.58 39.33
CA PHE A 950 -16.54 7.12 38.57
C PHE A 950 -17.77 7.41 39.44
N ALA A 951 -17.75 6.98 40.71
CA ALA A 951 -18.83 7.22 41.66
C ALA A 951 -18.75 8.60 42.35
N ALA A 952 -17.58 9.24 42.37
CA ALA A 952 -17.32 10.47 43.11
C ALA A 952 -18.10 11.68 42.56
N THR A 953 -18.65 12.50 43.47
CA THR A 953 -19.32 13.76 43.16
C THR A 953 -18.81 14.86 44.07
N GLY A 954 -18.64 16.06 43.54
CA GLY A 954 -18.19 17.23 44.29
C GLY A 954 -18.09 18.46 43.40
N GLU A 955 -18.06 19.62 44.05
CA GLU A 955 -17.91 20.90 43.36
C GLU A 955 -16.45 21.35 43.37
N THR A 956 -16.03 22.02 42.31
CA THR A 956 -14.69 22.59 42.17
C THR A 956 -14.79 23.98 41.59
N THR A 957 -14.06 24.93 42.17
CA THR A 957 -13.87 26.28 41.63
C THR A 957 -12.40 26.43 41.25
N VAL A 958 -12.12 27.02 40.07
CA VAL A 958 -10.75 27.29 39.61
C VAL A 958 -10.65 28.76 39.23
N THR A 959 -9.59 29.42 39.70
CA THR A 959 -9.30 30.83 39.47
C THR A 959 -7.93 30.94 38.81
N VAL A 960 -7.88 31.54 37.62
CA VAL A 960 -6.66 31.72 36.81
C VAL A 960 -6.31 33.21 36.78
N GLY A 961 -5.15 33.57 37.33
CA GLY A 961 -4.84 34.96 37.67
C GLY A 961 -5.90 35.52 38.63
N GLU A 962 -6.59 36.59 38.21
CA GLU A 962 -7.69 37.21 38.97
C GLU A 962 -9.09 36.72 38.50
N LYS A 963 -9.18 35.91 37.44
CA LYS A 963 -10.47 35.49 36.83
C LYS A 963 -10.91 34.11 37.37
N VAL A 964 -12.07 34.05 38.01
CA VAL A 964 -12.77 32.77 38.26
C VAL A 964 -13.24 32.19 36.92
N VAL A 965 -12.90 30.92 36.65
CA VAL A 965 -13.31 30.22 35.43
C VAL A 965 -14.68 29.59 35.67
N GLU A 966 -15.74 30.20 35.12
CA GLU A 966 -17.07 29.59 35.06
C GLU A 966 -17.14 28.61 33.88
N PRO A 967 -17.38 27.30 34.11
CA PRO A 967 -17.36 26.33 33.02
C PRO A 967 -18.52 26.50 32.02
N SER A 968 -18.19 26.79 30.75
CA SER A 968 -19.14 26.83 29.64
C SER A 968 -19.64 25.42 29.31
N GLY A 969 -20.72 24.99 29.98
CA GLY A 969 -21.30 23.66 29.82
C GLY A 969 -20.68 22.62 30.76
N LYS A 970 -21.11 22.62 32.04
CA LYS A 970 -20.77 21.55 32.99
C LYS A 970 -21.29 20.20 32.48
N ALA A 971 -20.40 19.36 31.93
CA ALA A 971 -20.75 18.04 31.42
C ALA A 971 -21.44 17.19 32.49
N ALA A 972 -22.66 16.73 32.21
CA ALA A 972 -23.57 16.18 33.20
C ALA A 972 -23.00 14.90 33.87
N GLY A 973 -22.56 15.04 35.12
CA GLY A 973 -22.16 13.92 35.98
C GLY A 973 -20.66 13.61 36.07
N THR A 974 -19.78 14.33 35.36
CA THR A 974 -18.30 14.11 35.45
C THR A 974 -17.55 15.23 36.16
N GLY A 975 -18.07 16.45 36.14
CA GLY A 975 -17.33 17.63 36.63
C GLY A 975 -16.02 17.89 35.86
N TYR A 976 -15.96 17.45 34.60
CA TYR A 976 -14.91 17.84 33.67
C TYR A 976 -15.26 19.15 32.98
N PHE A 977 -14.26 20.01 32.79
CA PHE A 977 -14.33 21.16 31.90
C PHE A 977 -12.97 21.51 31.29
N LYS A 978 -13.02 22.27 30.20
CA LYS A 978 -11.87 22.77 29.46
C LYS A 978 -12.12 24.23 29.09
N GLU A 979 -11.17 25.09 29.40
CA GLU A 979 -11.17 26.53 29.07
C GLU A 979 -9.87 26.83 28.31
N SER A 980 -9.87 27.83 27.43
CA SER A 980 -8.70 28.13 26.61
C SER A 980 -8.59 29.59 26.22
N TRP A 981 -7.36 30.07 26.15
CA TRP A 981 -6.98 31.42 25.78
C TRP A 981 -5.92 31.36 24.68
N SER A 982 -6.06 32.21 23.67
CA SER A 982 -5.28 32.16 22.44
C SER A 982 -4.43 33.41 22.28
N ARG A 983 -3.16 33.25 21.90
CA ARG A 983 -2.23 34.34 21.55
C ARG A 983 -2.30 35.54 22.53
N SER A 984 -2.90 36.65 22.10
CA SER A 984 -3.02 37.91 22.85
C SER A 984 -3.92 37.87 24.10
N GLU A 985 -4.71 36.82 24.29
CA GLU A 985 -5.51 36.63 25.50
C GLU A 985 -4.66 36.14 26.69
N ILE A 986 -3.47 35.59 26.41
CA ILE A 986 -2.58 34.97 27.39
C ILE A 986 -1.77 36.07 28.09
N THR A 987 -1.78 36.09 29.42
CA THR A 987 -1.02 37.06 30.23
C THR A 987 -0.19 36.35 31.30
N PRO A 988 0.97 36.89 31.72
CA PRO A 988 1.84 36.24 32.72
C PRO A 988 1.14 35.87 34.02
N ALA A 989 0.19 36.70 34.48
CA ALA A 989 -0.60 36.46 35.68
C ALA A 989 -1.43 35.16 35.64
N MET A 990 -1.78 34.67 34.45
CA MET A 990 -2.45 33.37 34.28
C MET A 990 -1.57 32.17 34.66
N GLY A 991 -0.26 32.38 34.83
CA GLY A 991 0.64 31.39 35.41
C GLY A 991 0.41 31.11 36.90
N SER A 992 -0.40 31.91 37.61
CA SER A 992 -0.88 31.58 38.95
C SER A 992 -2.30 31.03 38.88
N VAL A 993 -2.52 29.82 39.40
CA VAL A 993 -3.86 29.19 39.45
C VAL A 993 -4.19 28.72 40.86
N THR A 994 -5.36 29.08 41.36
CA THR A 994 -5.90 28.61 42.64
C THR A 994 -7.08 27.68 42.38
N VAL A 995 -7.10 26.54 43.06
CA VAL A 995 -8.18 25.55 42.97
C VAL A 995 -8.78 25.32 44.36
N GLU A 996 -10.11 25.37 44.45
CA GLU A 996 -10.89 24.98 45.63
C GLU A 996 -11.71 23.74 45.27
N HIS A 997 -11.46 22.60 45.92
CA HIS A 997 -12.20 21.37 45.67
C HIS A 997 -13.01 20.93 46.90
N ASN A 998 -14.23 20.43 46.68
CA ASN A 998 -15.14 19.95 47.72
C ASN A 998 -15.67 18.55 47.36
N SER A 999 -14.88 17.50 47.63
CA SER A 999 -15.30 16.10 47.54
C SER A 999 -14.49 15.19 48.47
N SER A 1000 -14.93 13.93 48.62
CA SER A 1000 -14.14 12.84 49.17
C SER A 1000 -13.28 12.13 48.12
N GLY A 1001 -13.49 12.38 46.83
CA GLY A 1001 -12.62 11.91 45.75
C GLY A 1001 -11.42 12.85 45.52
N PRO A 1002 -10.32 12.37 44.93
CA PRO A 1002 -9.26 13.25 44.44
C PRO A 1002 -9.72 14.00 43.18
N ALA A 1003 -9.20 15.21 42.96
CA ALA A 1003 -9.44 16.01 41.76
C ALA A 1003 -8.14 16.25 40.97
N TRP A 1004 -8.27 16.42 39.66
CA TRP A 1004 -7.13 16.44 38.75
C TRP A 1004 -7.31 17.44 37.61
N GLY A 1005 -6.30 18.25 37.34
CA GLY A 1005 -6.23 19.10 36.17
C GLY A 1005 -4.80 19.42 35.73
N ALA A 1006 -4.70 20.17 34.64
CA ALA A 1006 -3.44 20.69 34.13
C ALA A 1006 -3.67 22.02 33.40
N LEU A 1007 -2.70 22.93 33.52
CA LEU A 1007 -2.58 24.13 32.71
C LEU A 1007 -1.49 23.85 31.67
N TYR A 1008 -1.83 23.86 30.39
CA TYR A 1008 -0.90 23.67 29.28
C TYR A 1008 -0.60 25.01 28.62
N ARG A 1009 0.66 25.41 28.60
CA ARG A 1009 1.15 26.57 27.83
C ARG A 1009 1.80 26.04 26.56
N GLN A 1010 1.34 26.52 25.42
CA GLN A 1010 1.84 26.17 24.10
C GLN A 1010 2.35 27.44 23.41
N TYR A 1011 3.61 27.42 22.98
CA TYR A 1011 4.24 28.54 22.30
C TYR A 1011 5.19 28.04 21.20
N PHE A 1012 5.37 28.84 20.16
CA PHE A 1012 6.32 28.53 19.09
C PHE A 1012 7.71 29.08 19.42
N GLU A 1013 8.76 28.30 19.18
CA GLU A 1013 10.16 28.70 19.33
C GLU A 1013 10.98 28.28 18.08
N GLU A 1014 12.01 29.05 17.75
CA GLU A 1014 12.76 28.87 16.50
C GLU A 1014 13.63 27.60 16.51
N MET A 1015 13.56 26.78 15.45
CA MET A 1015 14.15 25.43 15.41
C MET A 1015 15.69 25.40 15.53
N ASP A 1016 16.37 26.50 15.25
CA ASP A 1016 17.83 26.66 15.37
C ASP A 1016 18.30 27.03 16.79
N LYS A 1017 17.37 27.40 17.69
CA LYS A 1017 17.63 27.67 19.11
C LYS A 1017 17.36 26.49 20.04
N VAL A 1018 16.77 25.40 19.54
CA VAL A 1018 16.59 24.16 20.30
C VAL A 1018 17.96 23.54 20.58
N VAL A 1019 18.39 23.58 21.85
CA VAL A 1019 19.72 23.10 22.25
C VAL A 1019 19.81 21.59 22.11
N LYS A 1020 20.78 21.13 21.31
CA LYS A 1020 21.08 19.71 21.09
C LYS A 1020 21.24 18.95 22.41
N SER A 1021 20.61 17.79 22.52
CA SER A 1021 20.89 16.79 23.54
C SER A 1021 22.23 16.07 23.27
N ASP A 1022 23.19 16.21 24.18
CA ASP A 1022 24.39 15.35 24.22
C ASP A 1022 24.03 13.99 24.84
N GLY A 1023 23.29 13.19 24.06
CA GLY A 1023 22.79 11.87 24.44
C GLY A 1023 23.65 10.70 23.95
N SER A 1024 23.24 9.48 24.31
CA SER A 1024 23.83 8.21 23.83
C SER A 1024 23.45 7.85 22.38
N LEU A 1025 22.72 8.74 21.71
CA LEU A 1025 22.20 8.65 20.35
C LEU A 1025 22.35 10.05 19.71
N ASP A 1026 22.96 10.12 18.53
CA ASP A 1026 23.35 11.38 17.86
C ASP A 1026 23.13 11.30 16.34
N ILE A 1027 22.70 12.41 15.73
CA ILE A 1027 22.39 12.50 14.30
C ILE A 1027 23.00 13.76 13.67
N GLU A 1028 23.56 13.60 12.47
CA GLU A 1028 24.10 14.69 11.65
C GLU A 1028 23.56 14.59 10.21
N LYS A 1029 23.01 15.69 9.68
CA LYS A 1029 22.46 15.81 8.32
C LYS A 1029 23.37 16.68 7.45
N LYS A 1030 23.70 16.21 6.25
CA LYS A 1030 24.43 16.97 5.22
C LYS A 1030 23.80 16.77 3.84
N LEU A 1031 23.92 17.77 2.98
CA LEU A 1031 23.48 17.71 1.58
C LEU A 1031 24.67 17.70 0.63
N PHE A 1032 24.54 16.91 -0.44
CA PHE A 1032 25.50 16.82 -1.52
C PHE A 1032 24.77 16.94 -2.86
N LEU A 1033 25.38 17.64 -3.82
CA LEU A 1033 24.95 17.60 -5.22
C LEU A 1033 25.60 16.38 -5.90
N GLU A 1034 24.80 15.53 -6.56
CA GLU A 1034 25.30 14.43 -7.39
C GLU A 1034 25.63 14.97 -8.79
N GLN A 1035 26.92 15.18 -9.05
CA GLN A 1035 27.44 15.54 -10.36
C GLN A 1035 28.00 14.29 -11.07
N THR A 1036 28.08 14.33 -12.39
CA THR A 1036 28.77 13.30 -13.19
C THR A 1036 29.91 13.95 -13.95
N ASP A 1037 31.13 13.44 -13.77
CA ASP A 1037 32.34 13.86 -14.48
C ASP A 1037 32.97 12.67 -15.25
N GLU A 1038 34.16 12.87 -15.83
CA GLU A 1038 34.89 11.85 -16.60
C GLU A 1038 35.27 10.60 -15.78
N SER A 1039 35.26 10.69 -14.44
CA SER A 1039 35.53 9.57 -13.52
C SER A 1039 34.27 8.84 -13.03
N GLY A 1040 33.09 9.42 -13.22
CA GLY A 1040 31.80 8.86 -12.83
C GLY A 1040 30.95 9.80 -11.99
N ARG A 1041 30.16 9.26 -11.05
CA ARG A 1041 29.32 10.07 -10.15
C ARG A 1041 30.11 10.54 -8.94
N VAL A 1042 30.08 11.85 -8.68
CA VAL A 1042 30.77 12.50 -7.56
C VAL A 1042 29.75 13.25 -6.70
N LEU A 1043 29.87 13.11 -5.38
CA LEU A 1043 29.03 13.80 -4.41
C LEU A 1043 29.76 15.04 -3.88
N VAL A 1044 29.31 16.22 -4.31
CA VAL A 1044 29.91 17.52 -3.98
C VAL A 1044 29.15 18.14 -2.79
N PRO A 1045 29.79 18.47 -1.65
CA PRO A 1045 29.10 19.10 -0.52
C PRO A 1045 28.42 20.42 -0.92
N LEU A 1046 27.19 20.63 -0.45
CA LEU A 1046 26.48 21.90 -0.63
C LEU A 1046 27.08 22.99 0.28
N THR A 1047 27.26 24.19 -0.26
CA THR A 1047 27.75 25.39 0.46
C THR A 1047 26.99 26.63 -0.01
N GLU A 1048 27.02 27.73 0.75
CA GLU A 1048 26.34 28.98 0.38
C GLU A 1048 26.88 29.57 -0.94
N GLU A 1049 28.15 29.35 -1.25
CA GLU A 1049 28.80 29.72 -2.52
C GLU A 1049 28.33 28.86 -3.72
N ARG A 1050 27.61 27.76 -3.48
CA ARG A 1050 27.16 26.77 -4.48
C ARG A 1050 25.65 26.50 -4.34
N PRO A 1051 24.79 27.47 -4.70
CA PRO A 1051 23.33 27.26 -4.73
C PRO A 1051 22.94 26.21 -5.78
N LEU A 1052 21.80 25.57 -5.55
CA LEU A 1052 21.22 24.56 -6.46
C LEU A 1052 20.54 25.22 -7.66
N GLN A 1053 20.27 24.43 -8.70
CA GLN A 1053 19.43 24.79 -9.85
C GLN A 1053 18.22 23.85 -9.96
N VAL A 1054 17.18 24.23 -10.72
CA VAL A 1054 16.06 23.34 -11.00
C VAL A 1054 16.53 22.16 -11.87
N GLY A 1055 16.13 20.95 -11.51
CA GLY A 1055 16.59 19.70 -12.13
C GLY A 1055 17.82 19.06 -11.46
N ASP A 1056 18.49 19.74 -10.53
CA ASP A 1056 19.59 19.16 -9.76
C ASP A 1056 19.16 17.90 -8.99
N LYS A 1057 20.11 16.99 -8.78
CA LYS A 1057 19.92 15.79 -7.95
C LYS A 1057 20.71 15.91 -6.65
N VAL A 1058 20.01 16.04 -5.54
CA VAL A 1058 20.60 16.18 -4.20
C VAL A 1058 20.58 14.84 -3.49
N VAL A 1059 21.73 14.42 -2.95
CA VAL A 1059 21.83 13.30 -2.01
C VAL A 1059 21.86 13.85 -0.59
N VAL A 1060 20.88 13.45 0.20
CA VAL A 1060 20.85 13.70 1.64
C VAL A 1060 21.66 12.59 2.32
N ARG A 1061 22.57 12.98 3.21
CA ARG A 1061 23.44 12.09 3.98
C ARG A 1061 23.19 12.29 5.47
N LEU A 1062 22.73 11.21 6.11
CA LEU A 1062 22.39 11.12 7.53
C LEU A 1062 23.45 10.25 8.21
N THR A 1063 24.21 10.82 9.15
CA THR A 1063 25.23 10.09 9.92
C THR A 1063 24.70 9.85 11.32
N LEU A 1064 24.32 8.61 11.60
CA LEU A 1064 23.72 8.17 12.86
C LEU A 1064 24.79 7.54 13.76
N ARG A 1065 24.82 7.91 15.05
CA ARG A 1065 25.79 7.43 16.04
C ARG A 1065 25.09 6.95 17.31
N ASN A 1066 25.54 5.83 17.87
CA ASN A 1066 24.98 5.24 19.09
C ASN A 1066 26.05 4.45 19.88
N ASP A 1067 26.09 4.63 21.20
CA ASP A 1067 27.10 3.99 22.08
C ASP A 1067 26.81 2.50 22.36
N ARG A 1068 25.54 2.10 22.26
CA ARG A 1068 24.98 0.79 22.58
C ARG A 1068 24.07 0.30 21.45
N ASP A 1069 23.81 -1.00 21.45
CA ASP A 1069 22.80 -1.60 20.58
C ASP A 1069 21.42 -1.12 21.05
N LEU A 1070 20.58 -0.66 20.13
CA LEU A 1070 19.23 -0.13 20.39
C LEU A 1070 18.20 -0.87 19.56
N GLU A 1071 16.94 -0.87 20.00
CA GLU A 1071 15.82 -1.48 19.30
C GLU A 1071 14.69 -0.45 19.08
N PHE A 1072 13.86 -0.67 18.07
CA PHE A 1072 12.68 0.13 17.74
C PHE A 1072 12.97 1.64 17.57
N VAL A 1073 14.06 1.96 16.86
CA VAL A 1073 14.49 3.35 16.60
C VAL A 1073 13.81 3.89 15.35
N GLN A 1074 13.26 5.10 15.42
CA GLN A 1074 12.80 5.89 14.28
C GLN A 1074 13.76 7.06 14.03
N LEU A 1075 14.22 7.22 12.79
CA LEU A 1075 14.79 8.46 12.28
C LEU A 1075 13.77 9.10 11.33
N LYS A 1076 13.29 10.31 11.63
CA LYS A 1076 12.45 11.13 10.72
C LYS A 1076 13.28 12.29 10.19
N ASP A 1077 13.40 12.41 8.88
CA ASP A 1077 14.08 13.54 8.23
C ASP A 1077 13.09 14.37 7.41
N MET A 1078 13.03 15.67 7.67
CA MET A 1078 12.23 16.62 6.90
C MET A 1078 12.96 17.01 5.62
N ARG A 1079 12.23 17.38 4.56
CA ARG A 1079 12.81 17.95 3.32
C ARG A 1079 12.20 19.31 2.98
N ALA A 1080 12.94 20.15 2.25
CA ALA A 1080 12.45 21.42 1.71
C ALA A 1080 11.29 21.22 0.72
N ALA A 1081 10.40 22.21 0.60
CA ALA A 1081 9.29 22.21 -0.35
C ALA A 1081 9.74 22.18 -1.83
N SER A 1082 10.99 22.53 -2.11
CA SER A 1082 11.63 22.44 -3.42
C SER A 1082 12.14 21.05 -3.81
N PHE A 1083 11.94 20.03 -2.97
CA PHE A 1083 12.52 18.70 -3.15
C PHE A 1083 11.48 17.58 -3.32
N GLU A 1084 11.57 16.87 -4.43
CA GLU A 1084 10.80 15.63 -4.70
C GLU A 1084 11.68 14.38 -4.49
N PRO A 1085 11.18 13.30 -3.86
CA PRO A 1085 11.99 12.13 -3.55
C PRO A 1085 12.13 11.20 -4.76
N VAL A 1086 13.36 10.74 -5.02
CA VAL A 1086 13.64 9.79 -6.11
C VAL A 1086 12.98 8.43 -5.86
N THR A 1087 12.84 8.02 -4.59
CA THR A 1087 12.14 6.81 -4.17
C THR A 1087 10.82 7.18 -3.49
N GLN A 1088 9.74 7.24 -4.27
CA GLN A 1088 8.40 7.61 -3.79
C GLN A 1088 7.70 6.47 -3.02
N LEU A 1089 8.01 5.21 -3.32
CA LEU A 1089 7.39 4.05 -2.67
C LEU A 1089 7.99 3.76 -1.29
N SER A 1090 7.13 3.44 -0.32
CA SER A 1090 7.51 2.97 1.02
C SER A 1090 7.73 1.45 1.05
N GLY A 1091 8.60 0.96 1.92
CA GLY A 1091 8.88 -0.48 2.05
C GLY A 1091 10.21 -0.82 2.74
N MET A 1092 10.57 -2.10 2.74
CA MET A 1092 11.84 -2.60 3.29
C MET A 1092 13.03 -2.22 2.40
N ALA A 1093 14.08 -1.70 3.04
CA ALA A 1093 15.37 -1.37 2.43
C ALA A 1093 16.54 -1.79 3.33
N TRP A 1094 17.77 -1.66 2.83
CA TRP A 1094 18.99 -2.08 3.52
C TRP A 1094 20.15 -1.18 3.13
N GLN A 1095 20.87 -0.63 4.11
CA GLN A 1095 22.07 0.18 3.86
C GLN A 1095 23.10 -0.04 4.98
N ASN A 1096 24.38 -0.09 4.62
CA ASN A 1096 25.50 -0.20 5.57
C ASN A 1096 25.36 -1.29 6.67
N GLY A 1097 24.78 -2.44 6.29
CA GLY A 1097 24.60 -3.61 7.15
C GLY A 1097 23.37 -3.58 8.05
N VAL A 1098 22.51 -2.56 7.94
CA VAL A 1098 21.29 -2.41 8.74
C VAL A 1098 20.05 -2.46 7.83
N PRO A 1099 19.10 -3.41 8.04
CA PRO A 1099 17.80 -3.38 7.41
C PRO A 1099 16.89 -2.34 8.09
N TYR A 1100 16.07 -1.64 7.30
CA TYR A 1100 15.10 -0.69 7.81
C TYR A 1100 13.82 -0.70 6.97
N TYR A 1101 12.70 -0.29 7.57
CA TYR A 1101 11.50 0.04 6.83
C TYR A 1101 11.50 1.55 6.54
N GLN A 1102 11.42 1.94 5.27
CA GLN A 1102 11.33 3.34 4.85
C GLN A 1102 9.88 3.71 4.59
N VAL A 1103 9.45 4.85 5.13
CA VAL A 1103 8.19 5.51 4.77
C VAL A 1103 8.52 6.86 4.11
N THR A 1104 8.28 6.97 2.81
CA THR A 1104 8.37 8.24 2.09
C THR A 1104 7.01 8.96 2.19
N LYS A 1105 7.01 10.22 2.64
CA LYS A 1105 5.84 11.10 2.75
C LYS A 1105 6.07 12.40 1.98
N ASP A 1106 5.17 13.37 2.08
CA ASP A 1106 5.28 14.63 1.32
C ASP A 1106 6.28 15.63 1.90
N ALA A 1107 6.29 15.84 3.22
CA ALA A 1107 7.21 16.76 3.88
C ALA A 1107 8.44 16.08 4.51
N SER A 1108 8.43 14.75 4.64
CA SER A 1108 9.44 13.98 5.37
C SER A 1108 9.67 12.57 4.79
N ILE A 1109 10.75 11.92 5.25
CA ILE A 1109 11.00 10.49 5.09
C ILE A 1109 11.31 9.91 6.49
N SER A 1110 10.70 8.79 6.85
CA SER A 1110 11.00 8.06 8.09
C SER A 1110 11.70 6.73 7.81
N PHE A 1111 12.66 6.38 8.66
CA PHE A 1111 13.44 5.15 8.65
C PHE A 1111 13.22 4.45 10.01
N PHE A 1112 12.65 3.26 9.99
CA PHE A 1112 12.36 2.48 11.20
C PHE A 1112 13.33 1.29 11.28
N PHE A 1113 14.09 1.22 12.38
CA PHE A 1113 15.10 0.22 12.65
C PHE A 1113 14.63 -0.71 13.77
N ASP A 1114 14.25 -1.95 13.41
CA ASP A 1114 13.89 -3.01 14.36
C ASP A 1114 15.04 -3.25 15.35
N GLN A 1115 16.27 -3.35 14.84
CA GLN A 1115 17.51 -3.30 15.61
C GLN A 1115 18.54 -2.35 14.97
N LEU A 1116 19.17 -1.51 15.79
CA LEU A 1116 20.24 -0.58 15.43
C LEU A 1116 21.52 -0.94 16.24
N PRO A 1117 22.47 -1.69 15.67
CA PRO A 1117 23.71 -2.04 16.36
C PRO A 1117 24.60 -0.81 16.63
N ARG A 1118 25.41 -0.88 17.69
CA ARG A 1118 26.31 0.21 18.13
C ARG A 1118 27.32 0.67 17.07
N GLY A 1119 27.75 1.93 17.23
CA GLY A 1119 28.83 2.56 16.47
C GLY A 1119 28.36 3.77 15.66
N THR A 1120 28.79 3.85 14.41
CA THR A 1120 28.36 4.89 13.46
C THR A 1120 27.85 4.23 12.18
N ARG A 1121 26.77 4.74 11.61
CA ARG A 1121 26.19 4.31 10.33
C ARG A 1121 25.86 5.52 9.47
N LEU A 1122 25.86 5.28 8.15
CA LEU A 1122 25.47 6.26 7.15
C LEU A 1122 24.17 5.80 6.50
N PHE A 1123 23.23 6.72 6.35
CA PHE A 1123 22.03 6.52 5.54
C PHE A 1123 21.97 7.63 4.48
N GLU A 1124 21.67 7.25 3.25
CA GLU A 1124 21.69 8.16 2.10
C GLU A 1124 20.49 7.92 1.20
N TYR A 1125 19.79 9.00 0.85
CA TYR A 1125 18.67 8.98 -0.10
C TYR A 1125 18.75 10.18 -1.03
N ALA A 1126 18.12 10.08 -2.20
CA ALA A 1126 18.18 11.10 -3.24
C ALA A 1126 16.85 11.86 -3.41
N LEU A 1127 16.99 13.14 -3.73
CA LEU A 1127 15.95 14.11 -4.04
C LEU A 1127 16.25 14.78 -5.39
N TYR A 1128 15.22 15.19 -6.12
CA TYR A 1128 15.32 16.13 -7.24
C TYR A 1128 14.84 17.52 -6.83
N VAL A 1129 15.48 18.54 -7.38
CA VAL A 1129 15.11 19.94 -7.18
C VAL A 1129 14.09 20.37 -8.23
N THR A 1130 12.92 20.85 -7.81
CA THR A 1130 11.76 21.04 -8.72
C THR A 1130 11.25 22.48 -8.87
N ARG A 1131 11.79 23.44 -8.11
CA ARG A 1131 11.40 24.86 -8.15
C ARG A 1131 12.46 25.78 -7.55
N ALA A 1132 12.66 26.94 -8.17
CA ALA A 1132 13.52 28.03 -7.69
C ALA A 1132 12.94 28.68 -6.42
N GLY A 1133 13.77 29.43 -5.68
CA GLY A 1133 13.37 30.14 -4.46
C GLY A 1133 14.31 29.89 -3.28
N SER A 1134 13.87 30.22 -2.06
CA SER A 1134 14.61 29.92 -0.83
C SER A 1134 13.74 29.29 0.23
N TYR A 1135 14.06 28.04 0.59
CA TYR A 1135 13.17 27.14 1.34
C TYR A 1135 13.82 26.59 2.61
N SER A 1136 13.04 26.42 3.67
CA SER A 1136 13.46 25.73 4.90
C SER A 1136 13.47 24.21 4.71
N ASN A 1137 14.61 23.56 4.95
CA ASN A 1137 14.78 22.11 4.83
C ASN A 1137 14.33 21.31 6.07
N GLY A 1138 13.88 22.00 7.13
CA GLY A 1138 13.59 21.39 8.43
C GLY A 1138 14.80 20.68 9.05
N ILE A 1139 14.53 19.78 10.00
CA ILE A 1139 15.51 19.02 10.78
C ILE A 1139 15.45 17.51 10.47
N ALA A 1140 16.51 16.79 10.85
CA ALA A 1140 16.42 15.35 11.10
C ALA A 1140 16.32 15.10 12.61
N THR A 1141 15.42 14.21 13.02
CA THR A 1141 15.21 13.77 14.40
C THR A 1141 15.38 12.26 14.46
N VAL A 1142 16.00 11.73 15.51
CA VAL A 1142 16.09 10.30 15.78
C VAL A 1142 15.70 10.00 17.23
N GLN A 1143 14.86 8.98 17.43
CA GLN A 1143 14.31 8.62 18.73
C GLN A 1143 14.08 7.09 18.85
N SER A 1144 14.14 6.52 20.05
CA SER A 1144 13.53 5.21 20.31
C SER A 1144 12.04 5.38 20.57
N LEU A 1145 11.19 4.69 19.81
CA LEU A 1145 9.73 4.86 19.88
C LEU A 1145 9.09 4.34 21.18
N TYR A 1146 9.80 3.50 21.93
CA TYR A 1146 9.32 2.92 23.19
C TYR A 1146 10.24 3.21 24.38
N ALA A 1147 11.15 4.17 24.22
CA ALA A 1147 12.02 4.75 25.25
C ALA A 1147 12.36 6.20 24.83
N PRO A 1148 11.38 7.12 24.87
CA PRO A 1148 11.46 8.45 24.25
C PRO A 1148 12.52 9.38 24.89
N GLU A 1149 13.07 9.01 26.05
CA GLU A 1149 14.23 9.66 26.65
C GLU A 1149 15.50 9.55 25.78
N PHE A 1150 15.57 8.57 24.87
CA PHE A 1150 16.64 8.46 23.88
C PHE A 1150 16.25 9.18 22.59
N THR A 1151 16.43 10.51 22.57
CA THR A 1151 16.12 11.38 21.43
C THR A 1151 17.22 12.41 21.12
N SER A 1152 17.43 12.71 19.84
CA SER A 1152 18.38 13.70 19.33
C SER A 1152 17.91 14.27 17.99
N HIS A 1153 18.35 15.49 17.65
CA HIS A 1153 17.99 16.16 16.40
C HIS A 1153 19.15 17.00 15.85
N THR A 1154 19.05 17.37 14.58
CA THR A 1154 19.95 18.32 13.94
C THR A 1154 19.49 19.77 14.16
N ALA A 1155 20.37 20.73 13.87
CA ALA A 1155 19.93 22.08 13.54
C ALA A 1155 19.13 22.09 12.23
N GLY A 1156 18.33 23.15 12.02
CA GLY A 1156 17.70 23.42 10.73
C GLY A 1156 18.72 23.91 9.69
N MET A 1157 18.35 23.86 8.41
CA MET A 1157 19.14 24.48 7.33
C MET A 1157 18.24 25.08 6.26
N ARG A 1158 18.69 26.16 5.62
CA ARG A 1158 17.99 26.83 4.52
C ARG A 1158 18.64 26.51 3.19
N ILE A 1159 17.82 26.36 2.14
CA ILE A 1159 18.24 26.05 0.77
C ILE A 1159 18.00 27.28 -0.10
N ILE A 1160 18.91 27.52 -1.04
CA ILE A 1160 18.75 28.51 -2.11
C ILE A 1160 18.81 27.75 -3.43
N VAL A 1161 17.74 27.87 -4.22
CA VAL A 1161 17.60 27.30 -5.56
C VAL A 1161 17.46 28.45 -6.54
N LYS A 1162 18.33 28.49 -7.54
CA LYS A 1162 18.21 29.38 -8.70
C LYS A 1162 17.36 28.74 -9.79
N GLU A 1163 16.85 29.58 -10.66
CA GLU A 1163 16.36 29.19 -11.99
C GLU A 1163 17.49 28.54 -12.81
#